data_AF-A0A8T4GAN6-F1
#
_entry.id   AF-A0A8T4GAN6-F1
#
_cell.length_a   1.000
_cell.length_b   1.000
_cell.length_c   1.000
_cell.angle_alpha   90.00
_cell.angle_beta   90.00
_cell.angle_gamma   90.00
#
_symmetry.space_group_name_H-M   'P 1'
#
loop_
_entity.id
_entity.type
_entity.pdbx_description
1 polymer ?
#
loop_
_entity_poly.entity_id
_entity_poly.type
_entity_poly.pdbx_seq_one_letter_code
_entity_poly.pdbx_strand_id
1 'polypeptide(L)'
;MSSDVDRAARLRELMTTEGDAVAENTRGFNAGRYESTGRLDDYEALKAEARSIKEDAIERLPELVDRLTEQVEANGGTVYLADDAADANRYVREVVDERDADRVAKSKSMTSEELEVNEALASDGVDVVETDLGEWVLQLAEEAPSHIVAPAIHKSREAIAELFAERFDPDDPPETAEELTMFARERLGELIEDADVGMTGANFIAADSGTMLLVTSEGNARKTVTATDTHVAVAGVEKVVPTVEEFSPFVELIGRSGTGQDVTSYISTLTPPVDSPVPKFDSDGNSLADGSGDDREFHLVLVDNGRMAMREDDELKETLYCIRCSACANSCGNFQSVGGHAFGGETYSGGIATGWEAGVEGLDVAAEFNDLCTGCSRCVPACPVGIDIPWINTVVRDRINRGEAESSQLDWAFEELVPDEEPGGLDLGTRLVGNYATLAEWGSRTAPIANRLANAGPVRAVLERVAGIDRRRELPAFADESFVDWFDARGGPAVSAAAATREAVVYPDTATNYVDVDRGKATVRALESLGVHVRVPDLPGSGRPPLSQGMVSTAESAAENVSSALSSHLDAGRDVVVIEPSDLAMFRREYGRLLDPDAHERLAEASYDVMEYLFGLLENGGDPDALRLPGTADGPGSSETADTRSGVAYHPHCQARTIGVGEHATAVLERVGYDVRVSDTECCGMAGSFGYKADYYELSMDVGEPLREEFGESDRVVVASGTSCGEQLDALCGGPTRHPVELVAPPK
;
A
#
# COMPACT_ATOMS: atom_id res chain seq x y z
N MET A 1 11.82 3.28 -25.54
CA MET A 1 10.84 3.53 -26.64
C MET A 1 10.07 2.29 -27.10
N SER A 2 10.44 1.05 -26.75
CA SER A 2 9.64 -0.16 -27.02
C SER A 2 8.97 -0.77 -25.76
N SER A 3 9.30 -0.29 -24.56
CA SER A 3 8.80 -0.75 -23.25
C SER A 3 7.49 -0.08 -22.83
N ASP A 4 7.34 1.22 -23.10
CA ASP A 4 6.30 2.04 -22.44
C ASP A 4 4.90 1.80 -23.04
N VAL A 5 4.83 1.54 -24.35
CA VAL A 5 3.58 1.15 -25.04
C VAL A 5 3.08 -0.23 -24.57
N ASP A 6 3.98 -1.07 -24.05
CA ASP A 6 3.67 -2.41 -23.58
C ASP A 6 3.05 -2.38 -22.18
N ARG A 7 3.58 -1.54 -21.27
CA ARG A 7 3.07 -1.42 -19.89
C ARG A 7 1.62 -0.92 -19.85
N ALA A 8 1.30 0.19 -20.52
CA ALA A 8 -0.06 0.72 -20.55
C ALA A 8 -1.06 -0.29 -21.16
N ALA A 9 -0.63 -1.05 -22.17
CA ALA A 9 -1.45 -2.07 -22.81
C ALA A 9 -1.69 -3.26 -21.87
N ARG A 10 -0.65 -3.76 -21.20
CA ARG A 10 -0.74 -4.83 -20.19
C ARG A 10 -1.66 -4.45 -19.04
N LEU A 11 -1.54 -3.24 -18.49
CA LEU A 11 -2.44 -2.77 -17.42
C LEU A 11 -3.90 -2.73 -17.89
N ARG A 12 -4.16 -2.27 -19.12
CA ARG A 12 -5.51 -2.28 -19.70
C ARG A 12 -6.06 -3.70 -19.85
N GLU A 13 -5.24 -4.63 -20.31
CA GLU A 13 -5.61 -6.03 -20.45
C GLU A 13 -6.00 -6.59 -19.09
N LEU A 14 -5.13 -6.47 -18.08
CA LEU A 14 -5.38 -6.96 -16.72
C LEU A 14 -6.62 -6.35 -16.07
N MET A 15 -6.83 -5.03 -16.17
CA MET A 15 -8.07 -4.40 -15.67
C MET A 15 -9.32 -4.98 -16.36
N THR A 16 -9.22 -5.31 -17.65
CA THR A 16 -10.34 -5.87 -18.42
C THR A 16 -10.59 -7.34 -18.10
N THR A 17 -9.54 -8.14 -17.87
CA THR A 17 -9.64 -9.59 -17.70
C THR A 17 -9.75 -10.03 -16.25
N GLU A 18 -9.13 -9.29 -15.33
CA GLU A 18 -8.98 -9.67 -13.92
C GLU A 18 -9.57 -8.63 -12.95
N GLY A 19 -9.63 -7.35 -13.36
CA GLY A 19 -9.90 -6.21 -12.49
C GLY A 19 -11.19 -6.34 -11.67
N ASP A 20 -12.30 -6.76 -12.28
CA ASP A 20 -13.58 -6.93 -11.58
C ASP A 20 -13.50 -7.96 -10.43
N ALA A 21 -12.89 -9.13 -10.70
CA ALA A 21 -12.74 -10.19 -9.72
C ALA A 21 -11.79 -9.78 -8.59
N VAL A 22 -10.68 -9.13 -8.93
CA VAL A 22 -9.74 -8.60 -7.94
C VAL A 22 -10.43 -7.55 -7.07
N ALA A 23 -11.13 -6.59 -7.68
CA ALA A 23 -11.82 -5.50 -6.97
C ALA A 23 -12.89 -6.03 -6.02
N GLU A 24 -13.76 -6.94 -6.47
CA GLU A 24 -14.82 -7.53 -5.65
C GLU A 24 -14.24 -8.23 -4.42
N ASN A 25 -13.28 -9.14 -4.62
CA ASN A 25 -12.69 -9.92 -3.53
C ASN A 25 -11.90 -9.06 -2.54
N THR A 26 -11.03 -8.18 -3.03
CA THR A 26 -10.17 -7.34 -2.17
C THR A 26 -10.98 -6.33 -1.36
N ARG A 27 -12.02 -5.71 -1.96
CA ARG A 27 -12.94 -4.82 -1.23
C ARG A 27 -13.75 -5.59 -0.21
N GLY A 28 -14.21 -6.81 -0.54
CA GLY A 28 -14.89 -7.70 0.39
C GLY A 28 -14.03 -8.05 1.61
N PHE A 29 -12.78 -8.47 1.39
CA PHE A 29 -11.82 -8.74 2.46
C PHE A 29 -11.54 -7.50 3.30
N ASN A 30 -11.40 -6.33 2.68
CA ASN A 30 -11.13 -5.09 3.41
C ASN A 30 -12.33 -4.64 4.26
N ALA A 31 -13.56 -4.80 3.76
CA ALA A 31 -14.77 -4.55 4.54
C ALA A 31 -14.89 -5.50 5.73
N GLY A 32 -14.64 -6.80 5.51
CA GLY A 32 -14.60 -7.80 6.57
C GLY A 32 -13.53 -7.50 7.63
N ARG A 33 -12.36 -7.00 7.21
CA ARG A 33 -11.31 -6.53 8.13
C ARG A 33 -11.84 -5.44 9.05
N TYR A 34 -12.44 -4.38 8.51
CA TYR A 34 -12.97 -3.28 9.34
C TYR A 34 -13.99 -3.76 10.37
N GLU A 35 -14.92 -4.65 9.97
CA GLU A 35 -15.89 -5.24 10.88
C GLU A 35 -15.23 -6.11 11.96
N SER A 36 -14.27 -6.94 11.55
CA SER A 36 -13.59 -7.90 12.42
C SER A 36 -12.68 -7.22 13.43
N THR A 37 -11.83 -6.29 12.99
CA THR A 37 -10.92 -5.54 13.87
C THR A 37 -11.67 -4.54 14.74
N GLY A 38 -12.80 -3.99 14.26
CA GLY A 38 -13.66 -3.11 15.06
C GLY A 38 -14.34 -3.81 16.26
N ARG A 39 -14.34 -5.15 16.30
CA ARG A 39 -14.83 -5.95 17.43
C ARG A 39 -13.73 -6.33 18.44
N LEU A 40 -12.47 -5.96 18.18
CA LEU A 40 -11.33 -6.19 19.06
C LEU A 40 -10.99 -4.92 19.84
N ASP A 41 -11.26 -4.94 21.15
CA ASP A 41 -11.01 -3.79 22.03
C ASP A 41 -9.49 -3.47 22.15
N ASP A 42 -8.63 -4.48 22.00
CA ASP A 42 -7.18 -4.42 22.17
C ASP A 42 -6.39 -4.54 20.85
N TYR A 43 -7.02 -4.26 19.69
CA TYR A 43 -6.40 -4.39 18.38
C TYR A 43 -5.03 -3.70 18.25
N GLU A 44 -4.92 -2.44 18.67
CA GLU A 44 -3.64 -1.70 18.60
C GLU A 44 -2.59 -2.25 19.58
N ALA A 45 -3.00 -2.81 20.72
CA ALA A 45 -2.08 -3.45 21.67
C ALA A 45 -1.54 -4.76 21.09
N LEU A 46 -2.39 -5.57 20.46
CA LEU A 46 -1.98 -6.78 19.74
C LEU A 46 -1.02 -6.46 18.59
N LYS A 47 -1.27 -5.38 17.84
CA LYS A 47 -0.35 -4.92 16.78
C LYS A 47 1.02 -4.54 17.34
N ALA A 48 1.05 -3.83 18.46
CA ALA A 48 2.30 -3.46 19.12
C ALA A 48 3.05 -4.69 19.65
N GLU A 49 2.34 -5.66 20.23
CA GLU A 49 2.91 -6.93 20.69
C GLU A 49 3.48 -7.75 19.52
N ALA A 50 2.70 -7.95 18.46
CA ALA A 50 3.14 -8.65 17.25
C ALA A 50 4.38 -7.99 16.62
N ARG A 51 4.40 -6.65 16.54
CA ARG A 51 5.56 -5.90 16.05
C ARG A 51 6.78 -6.13 16.95
N SER A 52 6.63 -6.02 18.27
CA SER A 52 7.73 -6.22 19.21
C SER A 52 8.33 -7.62 19.14
N ILE A 53 7.50 -8.66 18.94
CA ILE A 53 7.99 -10.04 18.75
C ILE A 53 8.79 -10.15 17.46
N LYS A 54 8.31 -9.56 16.36
CA LYS A 54 9.05 -9.57 15.09
C LYS A 54 10.37 -8.80 15.19
N GLU A 55 10.40 -7.65 15.84
CA GLU A 55 11.63 -6.89 16.06
C GLU A 55 12.66 -7.68 16.88
N ASP A 56 12.26 -8.29 18.01
CA ASP A 56 13.16 -9.13 18.83
C ASP A 56 13.66 -10.35 18.05
N ALA A 57 12.76 -11.03 17.33
CA ALA A 57 13.08 -12.23 16.57
C ALA A 57 14.09 -11.94 15.44
N ILE A 58 13.90 -10.86 14.69
CA ILE A 58 14.80 -10.47 13.61
C ILE A 58 16.15 -9.98 14.18
N GLU A 59 16.15 -9.26 15.30
CA GLU A 59 17.40 -8.84 15.95
C GLU A 59 18.23 -10.03 16.44
N ARG A 60 17.58 -11.06 17.00
CA ARG A 60 18.24 -12.26 17.53
C ARG A 60 18.30 -13.42 16.55
N LEU A 61 18.00 -13.18 15.28
CA LEU A 61 17.74 -14.24 14.30
C LEU A 61 18.83 -15.33 14.23
N PRO A 62 20.15 -15.02 14.21
CA PRO A 62 21.18 -16.06 14.20
C PRO A 62 21.13 -16.97 15.44
N GLU A 63 20.94 -16.40 16.63
CA GLU A 63 20.79 -17.15 17.89
C GLU A 63 19.55 -18.05 17.86
N LEU A 64 18.44 -17.54 17.32
CA LEU A 64 17.18 -18.28 17.24
C LEU A 64 17.26 -19.42 16.22
N VAL A 65 17.97 -19.25 15.10
CA VAL A 65 18.22 -20.31 14.11
C VAL A 65 19.09 -21.42 14.72
N ASP A 66 20.16 -21.07 15.45
CA ASP A 66 21.00 -22.05 16.15
C ASP A 66 20.17 -22.84 17.18
N ARG A 67 19.39 -22.14 18.01
CA ARG A 67 18.52 -22.77 19.01
C ARG A 67 17.46 -23.66 18.38
N LEU A 68 16.83 -23.21 17.30
CA LEU A 68 15.84 -23.98 16.56
C LEU A 68 16.45 -25.27 16.00
N THR A 69 17.66 -25.17 15.45
CA THR A 69 18.42 -26.31 14.91
C THR A 69 18.64 -27.36 15.99
N GLU A 70 19.16 -26.97 17.16
CA GLU A 70 19.36 -27.87 18.29
C GLU A 70 18.05 -28.55 18.74
N GLN A 71 16.93 -27.82 18.75
CA GLN A 71 15.64 -28.37 19.19
C GLN A 71 15.03 -29.34 18.17
N VAL A 72 15.05 -29.01 16.88
CA VAL A 72 14.53 -29.90 15.84
C VAL A 72 15.35 -31.19 15.77
N GLU A 73 16.68 -31.10 15.87
CA GLU A 73 17.55 -32.29 15.94
C GLU A 73 17.30 -33.12 17.21
N ALA A 74 17.06 -32.47 18.35
CA ALA A 74 16.72 -33.15 19.60
C ALA A 74 15.36 -33.89 19.52
N ASN A 75 14.43 -33.39 18.71
CA ASN A 75 13.15 -34.04 18.41
C ASN A 75 13.29 -35.19 17.40
N GLY A 76 14.46 -35.35 16.76
CA GLY A 76 14.72 -36.38 15.74
C GLY A 76 14.47 -35.93 14.31
N GLY A 77 14.30 -34.63 14.07
CA GLY A 77 14.26 -34.04 12.72
C GLY A 77 15.65 -33.66 12.21
N THR A 78 15.72 -33.27 10.94
CA THR A 78 16.92 -32.70 10.30
C THR A 78 16.68 -31.25 9.96
N VAL A 79 17.65 -30.36 10.21
CA VAL A 79 17.60 -28.97 9.73
C VAL A 79 18.65 -28.77 8.65
N TYR A 80 18.23 -28.15 7.55
CA TYR A 80 19.11 -27.69 6.49
C TYR A 80 18.97 -26.18 6.34
N LEU A 81 20.05 -25.43 6.54
CA LEU A 81 20.08 -24.00 6.29
C LEU A 81 20.64 -23.76 4.89
N ALA A 82 19.76 -23.34 3.97
CA ALA A 82 20.09 -23.04 2.59
C ALA A 82 20.47 -21.56 2.42
N ASP A 83 21.55 -21.31 1.69
CA ASP A 83 22.01 -19.96 1.38
C ASP A 83 21.09 -19.26 0.38
N ASP A 84 20.62 -19.98 -0.65
CA ASP A 84 19.81 -19.47 -1.75
C ASP A 84 18.85 -20.53 -2.33
N ALA A 85 18.09 -20.14 -3.37
CA ALA A 85 17.15 -21.02 -4.06
C ALA A 85 17.78 -22.28 -4.66
N ALA A 86 18.98 -22.15 -5.25
CA ALA A 86 19.66 -23.28 -5.87
C ALA A 86 20.10 -24.31 -4.82
N ASP A 87 20.58 -23.84 -3.67
CA ASP A 87 21.01 -24.71 -2.58
C ASP A 87 19.83 -25.40 -1.87
N ALA A 88 18.74 -24.66 -1.63
CA ALA A 88 17.51 -25.22 -1.07
C ALA A 88 16.95 -26.33 -1.98
N ASN A 89 16.83 -26.06 -3.27
CA ASN A 89 16.34 -27.05 -4.24
C ASN A 89 17.26 -28.25 -4.41
N ARG A 90 18.58 -28.07 -4.29
CA ARG A 90 19.52 -29.19 -4.29
C ARG A 90 19.21 -30.14 -3.14
N TYR A 91 19.07 -29.61 -1.92
CA TYR A 91 18.78 -30.43 -0.75
C TYR A 91 17.40 -31.09 -0.83
N VAL A 92 16.36 -30.35 -1.25
CA VAL A 92 15.01 -30.91 -1.41
C VAL A 92 15.01 -32.06 -2.43
N ARG A 93 15.70 -31.91 -3.58
CA ARG A 93 15.86 -32.99 -4.56
C ARG A 93 16.58 -34.21 -3.98
N GLU A 94 17.64 -34.00 -3.19
CA GLU A 94 18.35 -35.09 -2.52
C GLU A 94 17.40 -35.89 -1.61
N VAL A 95 16.57 -35.21 -0.81
CA VAL A 95 15.57 -35.87 0.07
C VAL A 95 14.53 -36.63 -0.74
N VAL A 96 14.02 -36.06 -1.83
CA VAL A 96 13.00 -36.69 -2.69
C VAL A 96 13.57 -37.90 -3.45
N ASP A 97 14.80 -37.81 -3.97
CA ASP A 97 15.50 -38.90 -4.66
C ASP A 97 15.83 -40.06 -3.71
N GLU A 98 16.25 -39.77 -2.47
CA GLU A 98 16.52 -40.79 -1.45
C GLU A 98 15.28 -41.63 -1.08
N ARG A 99 14.08 -41.11 -1.37
CA ARG A 99 12.79 -41.81 -1.17
C ARG A 99 12.31 -42.58 -2.38
N ASP A 100 13.02 -42.49 -3.52
CA ASP A 100 12.52 -42.95 -4.81
C ASP A 100 11.08 -42.45 -5.06
N ALA A 101 10.78 -41.21 -4.67
CA ALA A 101 9.42 -40.67 -4.65
C ALA A 101 8.94 -40.31 -6.06
N ASP A 102 7.77 -40.84 -6.44
CA ASP A 102 7.10 -40.51 -7.70
C ASP A 102 6.23 -39.26 -7.54
N ARG A 103 5.69 -39.02 -6.33
CA ARG A 103 4.77 -37.89 -6.06
C ARG A 103 5.08 -37.15 -4.77
N VAL A 104 5.03 -35.82 -4.85
CA VAL A 104 5.09 -34.90 -3.71
C VAL A 104 3.76 -34.18 -3.57
N ALA A 105 3.06 -34.36 -2.45
CA ALA A 105 1.91 -33.53 -2.10
C ALA A 105 2.41 -32.30 -1.34
N LYS A 106 2.10 -31.11 -1.85
CA LYS A 106 2.60 -29.85 -1.31
C LYS A 106 1.45 -28.98 -0.84
N SER A 107 1.52 -28.48 0.38
CA SER A 107 0.66 -27.39 0.81
C SER A 107 1.27 -26.06 0.38
N LYS A 108 0.43 -25.11 0.01
CA LYS A 108 0.83 -23.75 -0.31
C LYS A 108 1.91 -23.20 0.62
N SER A 109 2.97 -22.66 0.03
CA SER A 109 3.99 -21.89 0.73
C SER A 109 4.62 -20.86 -0.19
N MET A 110 4.57 -19.58 0.21
CA MET A 110 5.24 -18.52 -0.55
C MET A 110 6.75 -18.78 -0.69
N THR A 111 7.37 -19.39 0.34
CA THR A 111 8.80 -19.70 0.27
C THR A 111 9.10 -20.80 -0.73
N SER A 112 8.21 -21.76 -0.97
CA SER A 112 8.46 -22.75 -2.03
C SER A 112 8.16 -22.23 -3.43
N GLU A 113 7.26 -21.24 -3.56
CA GLU A 113 7.08 -20.50 -4.83
C GLU A 113 8.32 -19.68 -5.15
N GLU A 114 8.88 -18.97 -4.14
CA GLU A 114 10.14 -18.20 -4.25
C GLU A 114 11.32 -19.04 -4.76
N LEU A 115 11.31 -20.35 -4.50
CA LEU A 115 12.39 -21.24 -4.93
C LEU A 115 12.03 -22.01 -6.20
N GLU A 116 10.83 -21.85 -6.76
CA GLU A 116 10.35 -22.65 -7.91
C GLU A 116 10.47 -24.17 -7.65
N VAL A 117 10.10 -24.62 -6.44
CA VAL A 117 10.28 -26.04 -6.04
C VAL A 117 9.51 -26.99 -6.97
N ASN A 118 8.36 -26.55 -7.49
CA ASN A 118 7.51 -27.35 -8.36
C ASN A 118 8.24 -27.65 -9.67
N GLU A 119 8.75 -26.61 -10.34
CA GLU A 119 9.54 -26.69 -11.56
C GLU A 119 10.81 -27.50 -11.33
N ALA A 120 11.45 -27.27 -10.18
CA ALA A 120 12.67 -27.93 -9.80
C ALA A 120 12.53 -29.46 -9.73
N LEU A 121 11.49 -29.96 -9.05
CA LEU A 121 11.22 -31.39 -8.89
C LEU A 121 10.57 -32.00 -10.14
N ALA A 122 9.69 -31.25 -10.83
CA ALA A 122 9.10 -31.70 -12.09
C ALA A 122 10.16 -31.96 -13.17
N SER A 123 11.26 -31.20 -13.18
CA SER A 123 12.38 -31.42 -14.10
C SER A 123 13.11 -32.75 -13.88
N ASP A 124 12.98 -33.33 -12.68
CA ASP A 124 13.53 -34.64 -12.31
C ASP A 124 12.51 -35.79 -12.51
N GLY A 125 11.30 -35.47 -12.99
CA GLY A 125 10.25 -36.44 -13.28
C GLY A 125 9.30 -36.73 -12.12
N VAL A 126 9.37 -35.94 -11.04
CA VAL A 126 8.49 -36.06 -9.87
C VAL A 126 7.19 -35.29 -10.11
N ASP A 127 6.06 -35.91 -9.80
CA ASP A 127 4.74 -35.28 -9.85
C ASP A 127 4.50 -34.45 -8.60
N VAL A 128 4.63 -33.12 -8.69
CA VAL A 128 4.36 -32.22 -7.56
C VAL A 128 2.93 -31.73 -7.65
N VAL A 129 2.14 -31.98 -6.61
CA VAL A 129 0.72 -31.61 -6.56
C VAL A 129 0.48 -30.56 -5.49
N GLU A 130 -0.04 -29.41 -5.90
CA GLU A 130 -0.54 -28.41 -4.95
C GLU A 130 -1.85 -28.89 -4.32
N THR A 131 -1.93 -28.78 -2.99
CA THR A 131 -3.07 -29.27 -2.21
C THR A 131 -3.99 -28.15 -1.72
N ASP A 132 -3.57 -26.89 -1.87
CA ASP A 132 -4.44 -25.72 -1.68
C ASP A 132 -5.33 -25.56 -2.91
N LEU A 133 -6.63 -25.35 -2.72
CA LEU A 133 -7.56 -25.25 -3.86
C LEU A 133 -7.15 -24.16 -4.85
N GLY A 134 -6.74 -22.99 -4.35
CA GLY A 134 -6.36 -21.86 -5.19
C GLY A 134 -5.10 -22.17 -5.99
N GLU A 135 -4.06 -22.67 -5.33
CA GLU A 135 -2.81 -23.05 -6.02
C GLU A 135 -3.03 -24.20 -7.00
N TRP A 136 -3.86 -25.18 -6.67
CA TRP A 136 -4.18 -26.28 -7.59
C TRP A 136 -4.91 -25.80 -8.84
N VAL A 137 -5.86 -24.85 -8.69
CA VAL A 137 -6.52 -24.20 -9.81
C VAL A 137 -5.51 -23.49 -10.71
N LEU A 138 -4.52 -22.80 -10.14
CA LEU A 138 -3.47 -22.12 -10.91
C LEU A 138 -2.52 -23.11 -11.58
N GLN A 139 -2.14 -24.18 -10.88
CA GLN A 139 -1.33 -25.27 -11.44
C GLN A 139 -2.02 -25.91 -12.66
N LEU A 140 -3.34 -26.12 -12.59
CA LEU A 140 -4.13 -26.59 -13.73
C LEU A 140 -4.28 -25.52 -14.82
N ALA A 141 -4.22 -24.25 -14.49
CA ALA A 141 -4.30 -23.16 -15.47
C ALA A 141 -2.94 -22.84 -16.11
N GLU A 142 -1.83 -23.30 -15.51
CA GLU A 142 -0.46 -22.89 -15.86
C GLU A 142 -0.27 -21.37 -15.71
N GLU A 143 -0.78 -20.83 -14.60
CA GLU A 143 -0.76 -19.39 -14.28
C GLU A 143 -0.07 -19.12 -12.94
N ALA A 144 0.48 -17.91 -12.79
CA ALA A 144 1.10 -17.45 -11.55
C ALA A 144 0.06 -17.02 -10.50
N PRO A 145 0.42 -16.98 -9.21
CA PRO A 145 -0.45 -16.44 -8.17
C PRO A 145 -0.52 -14.91 -8.22
N SER A 146 -1.75 -14.39 -8.20
CA SER A 146 -2.01 -12.95 -8.23
C SER A 146 -2.09 -12.29 -6.84
N HIS A 147 -2.09 -13.06 -5.75
CA HIS A 147 -2.28 -12.53 -4.39
C HIS A 147 -1.79 -13.48 -3.29
N ILE A 148 -1.09 -12.95 -2.27
CA ILE A 148 -0.41 -13.74 -1.22
C ILE A 148 -1.35 -14.66 -0.42
N VAL A 149 -2.57 -14.26 -0.06
CA VAL A 149 -3.52 -15.15 0.69
C VAL A 149 -4.44 -15.96 -0.23
N ALA A 150 -5.13 -15.32 -1.18
CA ALA A 150 -6.00 -15.96 -2.16
C ALA A 150 -5.34 -15.98 -3.56
N PRO A 151 -4.52 -16.99 -3.92
CA PRO A 151 -3.66 -16.94 -5.10
C PRO A 151 -4.44 -16.76 -6.42
N ALA A 152 -5.58 -17.45 -6.56
CA ALA A 152 -6.49 -17.37 -7.71
C ALA A 152 -7.55 -16.25 -7.62
N ILE A 153 -7.30 -15.16 -6.87
CA ILE A 153 -8.28 -14.06 -6.66
C ILE A 153 -8.77 -13.39 -7.96
N HIS A 154 -7.99 -13.49 -9.03
CA HIS A 154 -8.32 -12.97 -10.36
C HIS A 154 -9.26 -13.87 -11.17
N LYS A 155 -9.49 -15.13 -10.74
CA LYS A 155 -10.40 -16.05 -11.43
C LYS A 155 -11.81 -15.98 -10.88
N SER A 156 -12.78 -15.83 -11.77
CA SER A 156 -14.20 -15.98 -11.44
C SER A 156 -14.55 -17.45 -11.21
N ARG A 157 -15.66 -17.70 -10.50
CA ARG A 157 -16.20 -19.04 -10.30
C ARG A 157 -16.49 -19.72 -11.65
N GLU A 158 -17.03 -18.98 -12.60
CA GLU A 158 -17.36 -19.46 -13.93
C GLU A 158 -16.11 -19.90 -14.70
N ALA A 159 -15.02 -19.13 -14.61
CA ALA A 159 -13.74 -19.50 -15.23
C ALA A 159 -13.14 -20.79 -14.63
N ILE A 160 -13.29 -20.99 -13.31
CA ILE A 160 -12.84 -22.22 -12.65
C ILE A 160 -13.69 -23.43 -13.10
N ALA A 161 -15.00 -23.27 -13.24
CA ALA A 161 -15.88 -24.32 -13.73
C ALA A 161 -15.54 -24.73 -15.18
N GLU A 162 -15.27 -23.75 -16.05
CA GLU A 162 -14.82 -24.00 -17.42
C GLU A 162 -13.48 -24.73 -17.45
N LEU A 163 -12.51 -24.33 -16.60
CA LEU A 163 -11.22 -24.99 -16.48
C LEU A 163 -11.36 -26.47 -16.06
N PHE A 164 -12.20 -26.76 -15.06
CA PHE A 164 -12.43 -28.14 -14.63
C PHE A 164 -13.13 -28.97 -15.71
N ALA A 165 -14.08 -28.39 -16.44
CA ALA A 165 -14.73 -29.05 -17.56
C ALA A 165 -13.73 -29.40 -18.67
N GLU A 166 -12.82 -28.47 -19.01
CA GLU A 166 -11.78 -28.70 -20.02
C GLU A 166 -10.76 -29.77 -19.59
N ARG A 167 -10.30 -29.72 -18.34
CA ARG A 167 -9.23 -30.60 -17.85
C ARG A 167 -9.72 -32.01 -17.53
N PHE A 168 -10.98 -32.18 -17.11
CA PHE A 168 -11.46 -33.47 -16.59
C PHE A 168 -12.68 -34.07 -17.29
N ASP A 169 -13.38 -33.33 -18.16
CA ASP A 169 -14.59 -33.78 -18.87
C ASP A 169 -15.61 -34.54 -17.97
N PRO A 170 -16.05 -33.93 -16.84
CA PRO A 170 -16.95 -34.60 -15.90
C PRO A 170 -18.35 -34.81 -16.49
N ASP A 171 -18.98 -35.95 -16.17
CA ASP A 171 -20.34 -36.27 -16.60
C ASP A 171 -21.39 -35.23 -16.13
N ASP A 172 -21.16 -34.61 -14.97
CA ASP A 172 -21.97 -33.54 -14.38
C ASP A 172 -21.05 -32.39 -13.94
N PRO A 173 -20.86 -31.35 -14.77
CA PRO A 173 -19.94 -30.27 -14.47
C PRO A 173 -20.38 -29.47 -13.23
N PRO A 174 -19.46 -29.19 -12.28
CA PRO A 174 -19.78 -28.39 -11.10
C PRO A 174 -20.08 -26.93 -11.48
N GLU A 175 -21.17 -26.35 -10.96
CA GLU A 175 -21.58 -24.97 -11.28
C GLU A 175 -21.51 -24.04 -10.06
N THR A 176 -21.74 -24.57 -8.86
CA THR A 176 -21.72 -23.79 -7.62
C THR A 176 -20.36 -23.86 -6.93
N ALA A 177 -20.07 -22.88 -6.05
CA ALA A 177 -18.82 -22.88 -5.28
C ALA A 177 -18.69 -24.14 -4.39
N GLU A 178 -19.80 -24.64 -3.85
CA GLU A 178 -19.82 -25.88 -3.07
C GLU A 178 -19.49 -27.10 -3.93
N GLU A 179 -20.10 -27.23 -5.11
CA GLU A 179 -19.82 -28.33 -6.05
C GLU A 179 -18.37 -28.28 -6.56
N LEU A 180 -17.85 -27.12 -6.94
CA LEU A 180 -16.47 -26.95 -7.37
C LEU A 180 -15.49 -27.37 -6.27
N THR A 181 -15.75 -26.94 -5.04
CA THR A 181 -14.91 -27.31 -3.89
C THR A 181 -15.00 -28.80 -3.61
N MET A 182 -16.17 -29.44 -3.76
CA MET A 182 -16.31 -30.89 -3.54
C MET A 182 -15.62 -31.69 -4.63
N PHE A 183 -15.74 -31.26 -5.88
CA PHE A 183 -15.03 -31.84 -7.01
C PHE A 183 -13.52 -31.82 -6.79
N ALA A 184 -12.96 -30.65 -6.45
CA ALA A 184 -11.54 -30.52 -6.17
C ALA A 184 -11.11 -31.36 -4.96
N ARG A 185 -11.94 -31.39 -3.89
CA ARG A 185 -11.68 -32.21 -2.71
C ARG A 185 -11.56 -33.70 -3.02
N GLU A 186 -12.43 -34.23 -3.88
CA GLU A 186 -12.38 -35.65 -4.28
C GLU A 186 -11.09 -35.94 -5.05
N ARG A 187 -10.73 -35.10 -6.03
CA ARG A 187 -9.49 -35.25 -6.82
C ARG A 187 -8.22 -35.10 -5.99
N LEU A 188 -8.10 -34.04 -5.21
CA LEU A 188 -6.96 -33.82 -4.33
C LEU A 188 -6.87 -34.91 -3.26
N GLY A 189 -7.99 -35.50 -2.85
CA GLY A 189 -8.01 -36.64 -1.94
C GLY A 189 -7.25 -37.83 -2.47
N GLU A 190 -7.52 -38.23 -3.72
CA GLU A 190 -6.82 -39.33 -4.41
C GLU A 190 -5.31 -39.02 -4.55
N LEU A 191 -4.96 -37.78 -4.95
CA LEU A 191 -3.57 -37.39 -5.15
C LEU A 191 -2.76 -37.34 -3.84
N ILE A 192 -3.37 -36.93 -2.72
CA ILE A 192 -2.72 -36.90 -1.41
C ILE A 192 -2.55 -38.32 -0.85
N GLU A 193 -3.49 -39.22 -1.11
CA GLU A 193 -3.41 -40.63 -0.70
C GLU A 193 -2.22 -41.35 -1.34
N ASP A 194 -1.93 -41.00 -2.60
CA ASP A 194 -0.84 -41.58 -3.40
C ASP A 194 0.54 -40.88 -3.20
N ALA A 195 0.67 -39.92 -2.29
CA ALA A 195 1.89 -39.12 -2.15
C ALA A 195 2.97 -39.82 -1.29
N ASP A 196 4.22 -39.79 -1.74
CA ASP A 196 5.37 -40.38 -1.03
C ASP A 196 6.01 -39.40 -0.03
N VAL A 197 5.98 -38.11 -0.38
CA VAL A 197 6.53 -37.02 0.44
C VAL A 197 5.49 -35.92 0.59
N GLY A 198 5.32 -35.47 1.83
CA GLY A 198 4.48 -34.33 2.16
C GLY A 198 5.34 -33.10 2.33
N MET A 199 5.00 -32.00 1.67
CA MET A 199 5.72 -30.73 1.78
C MET A 199 4.82 -29.64 2.33
N THR A 200 5.32 -28.83 3.27
CA THR A 200 4.59 -27.67 3.78
C THR A 200 5.45 -26.42 3.88
N GLY A 201 4.80 -25.27 3.98
CA GLY A 201 5.42 -24.05 4.51
C GLY A 201 5.42 -23.99 6.03
N ALA A 202 5.68 -22.79 6.56
CA ALA A 202 5.37 -22.41 7.94
C ALA A 202 4.94 -20.94 8.01
N ASN A 203 3.90 -20.62 8.80
CA ASN A 203 3.65 -19.22 9.15
C ASN A 203 4.67 -18.73 10.17
N PHE A 204 4.97 -19.56 11.18
CA PHE A 204 6.00 -19.33 12.20
C PHE A 204 6.57 -20.65 12.72
N ILE A 205 7.79 -20.59 13.25
CA ILE A 205 8.46 -21.73 13.90
C ILE A 205 9.06 -21.25 15.23
N ALA A 206 8.71 -21.92 16.33
CA ALA A 206 9.20 -21.57 17.65
C ALA A 206 10.58 -22.19 17.92
N ALA A 207 11.57 -21.35 18.16
CA ALA A 207 12.96 -21.76 18.38
C ALA A 207 13.15 -22.60 19.65
N ASP A 208 12.28 -22.45 20.65
CA ASP A 208 12.39 -23.16 21.93
C ASP A 208 11.99 -24.64 21.89
N SER A 209 11.23 -25.04 20.88
CA SER A 209 10.58 -26.36 20.83
C SER A 209 10.60 -27.01 19.46
N GLY A 210 10.91 -26.27 18.38
CA GLY A 210 10.74 -26.75 17.00
C GLY A 210 9.29 -26.82 16.54
N THR A 211 8.35 -26.25 17.30
CA THR A 211 6.92 -26.27 16.97
C THR A 211 6.63 -25.32 15.81
N MET A 212 5.93 -25.81 14.80
CA MET A 212 5.47 -25.03 13.65
C MET A 212 4.01 -24.60 13.84
N LEU A 213 3.71 -23.37 13.42
CA LEU A 213 2.35 -22.85 13.27
C LEU A 213 1.97 -22.82 11.78
N LEU A 214 0.86 -23.47 11.45
CA LEU A 214 0.21 -23.43 10.14
C LEU A 214 -1.20 -22.85 10.28
N VAL A 215 -1.46 -21.79 9.53
CA VAL A 215 -2.74 -21.09 9.47
C VAL A 215 -3.31 -21.31 8.08
N THR A 216 -4.42 -22.03 7.99
CA THR A 216 -5.01 -22.46 6.71
C THR A 216 -6.51 -22.26 6.69
N SER A 217 -7.05 -21.93 5.52
CA SER A 217 -8.50 -21.89 5.24
C SER A 217 -9.07 -23.29 5.03
N GLU A 218 -8.20 -24.27 4.78
CA GLU A 218 -8.53 -25.65 4.40
C GLU A 218 -7.72 -26.66 5.23
N GLY A 219 -8.17 -27.91 5.30
CA GLY A 219 -7.50 -28.95 6.10
C GLY A 219 -6.32 -29.64 5.39
N ASN A 220 -5.87 -29.12 4.26
CA ASN A 220 -4.90 -29.72 3.33
C ASN A 220 -3.49 -29.85 3.92
N ALA A 221 -2.97 -28.83 4.60
CA ALA A 221 -1.62 -28.89 5.16
C ALA A 221 -1.47 -30.01 6.20
N ARG A 222 -2.46 -30.16 7.10
CA ARG A 222 -2.47 -31.27 8.06
C ARG A 222 -2.53 -32.62 7.36
N LYS A 223 -3.36 -32.76 6.32
CA LYS A 223 -3.45 -34.01 5.54
C LYS A 223 -2.10 -34.37 4.93
N THR A 224 -1.44 -33.39 4.31
CA THR A 224 -0.11 -33.52 3.71
C THR A 224 0.90 -34.06 4.71
N VAL A 225 0.95 -33.54 5.93
CA VAL A 225 1.83 -34.06 6.98
C VAL A 225 1.43 -35.47 7.44
N THR A 226 0.12 -35.71 7.66
CA THR A 226 -0.31 -36.98 8.25
C THR A 226 -0.27 -38.16 7.30
N ALA A 227 -0.43 -37.92 6.00
CA ALA A 227 -0.57 -38.94 4.96
C ALA A 227 0.76 -39.55 4.51
N THR A 228 1.89 -38.88 4.75
CA THR A 228 3.21 -39.31 4.25
C THR A 228 4.18 -39.64 5.38
N ASP A 229 5.05 -40.64 5.21
CA ASP A 229 6.07 -40.98 6.22
C ASP A 229 7.20 -39.92 6.27
N THR A 230 7.43 -39.20 5.16
CA THR A 230 8.41 -38.11 5.03
C THR A 230 7.70 -36.75 4.99
N HIS A 231 8.12 -35.82 5.83
CA HIS A 231 7.65 -34.43 5.82
C HIS A 231 8.82 -33.46 5.60
N VAL A 232 8.73 -32.63 4.56
CA VAL A 232 9.65 -31.52 4.30
C VAL A 232 8.94 -30.19 4.58
N ALA A 233 9.42 -29.41 5.54
CA ALA A 233 8.96 -28.05 5.78
C ALA A 233 9.96 -27.05 5.19
N VAL A 234 9.49 -26.13 4.34
CA VAL A 234 10.32 -25.08 3.75
C VAL A 234 9.87 -23.72 4.29
N ALA A 235 10.79 -22.99 4.92
CA ALA A 235 10.49 -21.68 5.49
C ALA A 235 11.69 -20.74 5.41
N GLY A 236 11.44 -19.45 5.17
CA GLY A 236 12.49 -18.45 5.33
C GLY A 236 12.93 -18.31 6.79
N VAL A 237 14.20 -17.95 7.01
CA VAL A 237 14.75 -17.75 8.37
C VAL A 237 13.96 -16.71 9.18
N GLU A 238 13.31 -15.74 8.52
CA GLU A 238 12.52 -14.70 9.18
C GLU A 238 11.25 -15.23 9.85
N LYS A 239 10.85 -16.48 9.60
CA LYS A 239 9.68 -17.11 10.20
C LYS A 239 9.94 -17.61 11.63
N VAL A 240 11.19 -17.64 12.07
CA VAL A 240 11.54 -18.11 13.41
C VAL A 240 11.15 -17.06 14.46
N VAL A 241 10.51 -17.52 15.54
CA VAL A 241 10.16 -16.71 16.73
C VAL A 241 10.69 -17.38 18.00
N PRO A 242 10.95 -16.64 19.09
CA PRO A 242 11.53 -17.20 20.31
C PRO A 242 10.77 -18.39 20.93
N THR A 243 9.45 -18.30 21.12
CA THR A 243 8.65 -19.35 21.80
C THR A 243 7.27 -19.59 21.18
N VAL A 244 6.64 -20.72 21.55
CA VAL A 244 5.29 -21.08 21.08
C VAL A 244 4.21 -20.13 21.59
N GLU A 245 4.35 -19.58 22.79
CA GLU A 245 3.38 -18.63 23.37
C GLU A 245 3.22 -17.37 22.51
N GLU A 246 4.29 -16.98 21.81
CA GLU A 246 4.33 -15.80 20.95
C GLU A 246 3.52 -15.97 19.64
N PHE A 247 2.98 -17.16 19.37
CA PHE A 247 2.04 -17.37 18.26
C PHE A 247 0.71 -16.63 18.44
N SER A 248 0.28 -16.41 19.68
CA SER A 248 -1.05 -15.88 20.02
C SER A 248 -1.41 -14.59 19.28
N PRO A 249 -0.62 -13.49 19.34
CA PRO A 249 -0.98 -12.25 18.65
C PRO A 249 -1.05 -12.43 17.13
N PHE A 250 -0.21 -13.27 16.54
CA PHE A 250 -0.26 -13.52 15.10
C PHE A 250 -1.53 -14.28 14.68
N VAL A 251 -1.95 -15.26 15.47
CA VAL A 251 -3.19 -16.02 15.24
C VAL A 251 -4.41 -15.09 15.29
N GLU A 252 -4.48 -14.18 16.27
CA GLU A 252 -5.56 -13.21 16.39
C GLU A 252 -5.58 -12.20 15.23
N LEU A 253 -4.41 -11.80 14.72
CA LEU A 253 -4.32 -10.72 13.73
C LEU A 253 -4.41 -11.19 12.28
N ILE A 254 -3.86 -12.35 11.93
CA ILE A 254 -3.61 -12.73 10.53
C ILE A 254 -4.91 -12.90 9.73
N GLY A 255 -5.90 -13.63 10.27
CA GLY A 255 -7.19 -13.86 9.62
C GLY A 255 -8.01 -12.57 9.53
N ARG A 256 -8.03 -11.78 10.61
CA ARG A 256 -8.77 -10.52 10.68
C ARG A 256 -8.24 -9.50 9.70
N SER A 257 -6.93 -9.41 9.60
CA SER A 257 -6.25 -8.44 8.74
C SER A 257 -6.34 -8.83 7.26
N GLY A 258 -6.24 -10.12 6.95
CA GLY A 258 -6.20 -10.59 5.57
C GLY A 258 -7.56 -10.83 4.93
N THR A 259 -8.41 -11.64 5.57
CA THR A 259 -9.68 -12.11 5.00
C THR A 259 -10.91 -11.62 5.76
N GLY A 260 -10.72 -10.86 6.84
CA GLY A 260 -11.81 -10.40 7.71
C GLY A 260 -12.38 -11.49 8.63
N GLN A 261 -11.75 -12.67 8.67
CA GLN A 261 -12.19 -13.77 9.52
C GLN A 261 -11.68 -13.58 10.95
N ASP A 262 -12.56 -13.81 11.93
CA ASP A 262 -12.19 -13.68 13.34
C ASP A 262 -11.01 -14.58 13.73
N VAL A 263 -11.07 -15.81 13.23
CA VAL A 263 -10.02 -16.81 13.23
C VAL A 263 -10.19 -17.61 11.93
N THR A 264 -9.10 -18.09 11.33
CA THR A 264 -9.17 -18.92 10.12
C THR A 264 -9.77 -20.31 10.42
N SER A 265 -10.18 -21.04 9.38
CA SER A 265 -10.81 -22.36 9.53
C SER A 265 -9.96 -23.37 10.31
N TYR A 266 -8.63 -23.33 10.12
CA TYR A 266 -7.70 -24.24 10.77
C TYR A 266 -6.46 -23.50 11.29
N ILE A 267 -6.13 -23.79 12.54
CA ILE A 267 -4.86 -23.46 13.18
C ILE A 267 -4.24 -24.79 13.59
N SER A 268 -3.15 -25.18 12.94
CA SER A 268 -2.42 -26.40 13.26
C SER A 268 -1.09 -26.04 13.89
N THR A 269 -0.91 -26.41 15.15
CA THR A 269 0.38 -26.37 15.86
C THR A 269 0.90 -27.79 15.95
N LEU A 270 2.02 -28.08 15.32
CA LEU A 270 2.66 -29.40 15.35
C LEU A 270 4.14 -29.25 15.69
N THR A 271 4.67 -30.20 16.45
CA THR A 271 6.10 -30.32 16.74
C THR A 271 6.61 -31.52 15.96
N PRO A 272 7.23 -31.32 14.79
CA PRO A 272 7.71 -32.44 13.98
C PRO A 272 9.03 -33.02 14.52
N PRO A 273 9.35 -34.31 14.21
CA PRO A 273 8.46 -35.30 13.59
C PRO A 273 7.21 -35.58 14.43
N VAL A 274 6.06 -35.80 13.78
CA VAL A 274 4.78 -36.01 14.49
C VAL A 274 4.62 -37.47 14.92
N ASP A 275 4.09 -37.71 16.14
CA ASP A 275 3.89 -39.06 16.68
C ASP A 275 2.71 -39.84 16.05
N SER A 276 1.93 -39.21 15.15
CA SER A 276 0.76 -39.88 14.56
C SER A 276 1.19 -40.99 13.60
N PRO A 277 0.58 -42.18 13.64
CA PRO A 277 0.85 -43.21 12.63
C PRO A 277 0.41 -42.74 11.24
N VAL A 278 1.09 -43.20 10.19
CA VAL A 278 0.65 -42.94 8.81
C VAL A 278 -0.58 -43.81 8.48
N PRO A 279 -1.67 -43.21 7.96
CA PRO A 279 -2.84 -43.96 7.54
C PRO A 279 -2.50 -44.95 6.42
N LYS A 280 -3.01 -46.18 6.51
CA LYS A 280 -2.94 -47.18 5.43
C LYS A 280 -4.29 -47.28 4.74
N PHE A 281 -4.46 -46.54 3.65
CA PHE A 281 -5.73 -46.41 2.95
C PHE A 281 -6.18 -47.71 2.25
N ASP A 282 -5.24 -48.58 1.85
CA ASP A 282 -5.50 -49.87 1.21
C ASP A 282 -5.86 -51.03 2.16
N SER A 283 -5.93 -50.80 3.48
CA SER A 283 -6.10 -51.89 4.45
C SER A 283 -7.56 -52.14 4.84
N ASP A 284 -8.06 -53.36 4.61
CA ASP A 284 -9.42 -53.85 4.99
C ASP A 284 -9.66 -53.93 6.53
N GLY A 285 -8.80 -53.30 7.35
CA GLY A 285 -8.73 -53.44 8.81
C GLY A 285 -8.55 -52.11 9.54
N ASN A 286 -7.84 -52.12 10.69
CA ASN A 286 -7.55 -50.90 11.43
C ASN A 286 -6.62 -50.02 10.58
N SER A 287 -7.17 -48.96 9.97
CA SER A 287 -6.48 -48.05 9.04
C SER A 287 -5.30 -47.29 9.65
N LEU A 288 -5.11 -47.42 10.96
CA LEU A 288 -3.97 -46.95 11.75
C LEU A 288 -3.20 -48.20 12.25
N ALA A 289 -2.53 -48.93 11.35
CA ALA A 289 -1.87 -50.19 11.71
C ALA A 289 -0.47 -49.94 12.31
N ASP A 290 -0.27 -50.39 13.56
CA ASP A 290 0.95 -50.88 14.26
C ASP A 290 2.35 -50.29 13.98
N GLY A 291 2.50 -49.19 13.23
CA GLY A 291 3.72 -48.41 13.15
C GLY A 291 3.86 -47.59 14.41
N SER A 292 4.93 -47.79 15.18
CA SER A 292 5.34 -46.77 16.14
C SER A 292 5.66 -45.48 15.37
N GLY A 293 5.49 -44.31 15.97
CA GLY A 293 5.90 -43.04 15.36
C GLY A 293 7.40 -42.94 15.04
N ASP A 294 8.18 -44.03 15.23
CA ASP A 294 9.63 -44.12 15.06
C ASP A 294 10.08 -44.13 13.59
N ASP A 295 9.16 -44.28 12.62
CA ASP A 295 9.48 -44.32 11.17
C ASP A 295 9.19 -42.97 10.46
N ARG A 296 8.79 -41.93 11.20
CA ARG A 296 8.51 -40.59 10.64
C ARG A 296 9.81 -39.82 10.42
N GLU A 297 9.98 -39.33 9.21
CA GLU A 297 11.11 -38.47 8.87
C GLU A 297 10.68 -37.02 8.69
N PHE A 298 11.46 -36.10 9.25
CA PHE A 298 11.21 -34.67 9.14
C PHE A 298 12.47 -33.92 8.71
N HIS A 299 12.30 -33.06 7.71
CA HIS A 299 13.32 -32.12 7.25
C HIS A 299 12.77 -30.69 7.33
N LEU A 300 13.46 -29.82 8.06
CA LEU A 300 13.22 -28.39 8.04
C LEU A 300 14.28 -27.72 7.18
N VAL A 301 13.86 -27.20 6.03
CA VAL A 301 14.69 -26.39 5.13
C VAL A 301 14.46 -24.92 5.47
N LEU A 302 15.41 -24.32 6.20
CA LEU A 302 15.45 -22.89 6.46
C LEU A 302 16.18 -22.18 5.34
N VAL A 303 15.64 -21.08 4.85
CA VAL A 303 16.17 -20.37 3.68
C VAL A 303 16.58 -18.95 4.04
N ASP A 304 17.84 -18.59 3.76
CA ASP A 304 18.30 -17.21 3.82
C ASP A 304 17.83 -16.42 2.58
N ASN A 305 18.38 -16.72 1.40
CA ASN A 305 18.02 -16.11 0.11
C ASN A 305 17.90 -14.57 0.20
N GLY A 306 18.89 -13.94 0.85
CA GLY A 306 18.97 -12.48 1.03
C GLY A 306 18.39 -11.93 2.35
N ARG A 307 17.68 -12.73 3.15
CA ARG A 307 17.04 -12.28 4.40
C ARG A 307 18.03 -11.79 5.46
N MET A 308 19.19 -12.42 5.60
CA MET A 308 20.24 -11.98 6.52
C MET A 308 20.87 -10.66 6.06
N ALA A 309 20.98 -10.42 4.74
CA ALA A 309 21.40 -9.12 4.22
C ALA A 309 20.34 -8.04 4.50
N MET A 310 19.06 -8.34 4.28
CA MET A 310 17.95 -7.44 4.62
C MET A 310 17.90 -7.13 6.12
N ARG A 311 18.27 -8.08 6.99
CA ARG A 311 18.33 -7.87 8.44
C ARG A 311 19.32 -6.77 8.82
N GLU A 312 20.46 -6.67 8.12
CA GLU A 312 21.48 -5.64 8.35
C GLU A 312 21.18 -4.30 7.66
N ASP A 313 20.16 -4.26 6.80
CA ASP A 313 19.76 -3.08 6.05
C ASP A 313 18.62 -2.36 6.78
N ASP A 314 18.94 -1.26 7.48
CA ASP A 314 17.97 -0.48 8.26
C ASP A 314 16.77 0.02 7.43
N GLU A 315 16.90 0.12 6.11
CA GLU A 315 15.81 0.56 5.22
C GLU A 315 14.93 -0.60 4.73
N LEU A 316 15.45 -1.84 4.70
CA LEU A 316 14.72 -3.03 4.24
C LEU A 316 14.33 -4.00 5.36
N LYS A 317 14.95 -3.92 6.54
CA LYS A 317 14.77 -4.85 7.67
C LYS A 317 13.30 -5.04 8.07
N GLU A 318 12.50 -3.97 8.05
CA GLU A 318 11.07 -4.06 8.39
C GLU A 318 10.28 -4.99 7.44
N THR A 319 10.77 -5.24 6.23
CA THR A 319 10.17 -6.19 5.29
C THR A 319 10.07 -7.61 5.90
N LEU A 320 11.05 -7.99 6.72
CA LEU A 320 11.12 -9.28 7.43
C LEU A 320 10.07 -9.43 8.54
N TYR A 321 9.40 -8.33 8.93
CA TYR A 321 8.31 -8.38 9.91
C TYR A 321 7.02 -8.94 9.31
N CYS A 322 6.91 -8.95 7.97
CA CYS A 322 5.69 -9.29 7.26
C CYS A 322 5.18 -10.71 7.58
N ILE A 323 3.93 -10.77 8.08
CA ILE A 323 3.24 -12.02 8.42
C ILE A 323 2.41 -12.60 7.25
N ARG A 324 2.57 -12.05 6.03
CA ARG A 324 1.92 -12.53 4.79
C ARG A 324 0.38 -12.48 4.81
N CYS A 325 -0.21 -11.44 5.41
CA CYS A 325 -1.67 -11.31 5.52
C CYS A 325 -2.35 -10.57 4.34
N SER A 326 -1.61 -9.93 3.43
CA SER A 326 -2.17 -9.10 2.34
C SER A 326 -3.02 -7.88 2.71
N ALA A 327 -3.14 -7.50 3.99
CA ALA A 327 -3.92 -6.33 4.40
C ALA A 327 -3.53 -5.04 3.66
N CYS A 328 -2.23 -4.90 3.37
CA CYS A 328 -1.67 -3.80 2.59
C CYS A 328 -2.12 -3.80 1.11
N ALA A 329 -2.20 -4.97 0.47
CA ALA A 329 -2.69 -5.13 -0.90
C ALA A 329 -4.20 -4.86 -0.98
N ASN A 330 -4.97 -5.44 -0.06
CA ASN A 330 -6.43 -5.25 0.01
C ASN A 330 -6.84 -3.79 0.24
N SER A 331 -5.98 -3.00 0.89
CA SER A 331 -6.19 -1.57 1.14
C SER A 331 -5.65 -0.66 0.02
N CYS A 332 -5.02 -1.20 -1.04
CA CYS A 332 -4.40 -0.38 -2.07
C CYS A 332 -5.31 -0.21 -3.28
N GLY A 333 -5.70 1.03 -3.62
CA GLY A 333 -6.56 1.30 -4.78
C GLY A 333 -6.01 0.74 -6.10
N ASN A 334 -4.71 0.92 -6.36
CA ASN A 334 -4.07 0.36 -7.56
C ASN A 334 -4.15 -1.17 -7.58
N PHE A 335 -3.85 -1.83 -6.45
CA PHE A 335 -3.94 -3.28 -6.37
C PHE A 335 -5.37 -3.80 -6.60
N GLN A 336 -6.39 -3.09 -6.08
CA GLN A 336 -7.79 -3.44 -6.30
C GLN A 336 -8.20 -3.39 -7.78
N SER A 337 -7.50 -2.59 -8.61
CA SER A 337 -7.78 -2.46 -10.05
C SER A 337 -6.99 -3.44 -10.92
N VAL A 338 -5.72 -3.72 -10.59
CA VAL A 338 -4.83 -4.50 -11.48
C VAL A 338 -4.28 -5.80 -10.91
N GLY A 339 -4.49 -6.08 -9.62
CA GLY A 339 -4.02 -7.32 -8.98
C GLY A 339 -2.49 -7.46 -8.91
N GLY A 340 -2.03 -8.63 -8.46
CA GLY A 340 -0.60 -8.92 -8.29
C GLY A 340 0.14 -9.19 -9.59
N HIS A 341 -0.53 -9.59 -10.67
CA HIS A 341 0.10 -9.77 -11.99
C HIS A 341 0.62 -8.47 -12.59
N ALA A 342 0.11 -7.32 -12.13
CA ALA A 342 0.68 -6.00 -12.43
C ALA A 342 1.50 -5.47 -11.27
N PHE A 343 0.98 -5.59 -10.04
CA PHE A 343 1.59 -5.02 -8.84
C PHE A 343 2.23 -6.12 -7.99
N GLY A 344 3.33 -6.68 -8.47
CA GLY A 344 4.07 -7.75 -7.81
C GLY A 344 5.20 -8.26 -8.69
N GLY A 345 6.14 -8.98 -8.08
CA GLY A 345 7.12 -9.79 -8.80
C GLY A 345 6.56 -11.18 -9.08
N GLU A 346 7.44 -12.16 -9.26
CA GLU A 346 7.06 -13.54 -9.56
C GLU A 346 6.35 -14.21 -8.38
N THR A 347 6.78 -13.90 -7.16
CA THR A 347 6.24 -14.53 -5.95
C THR A 347 5.43 -13.57 -5.10
N TYR A 348 5.95 -12.38 -4.79
CA TYR A 348 5.31 -11.46 -3.87
C TYR A 348 4.49 -10.39 -4.58
N SER A 349 3.37 -9.99 -3.98
CA SER A 349 2.45 -9.02 -4.56
C SER A 349 2.03 -7.90 -3.61
N GLY A 350 1.57 -6.79 -4.20
CA GLY A 350 1.26 -5.52 -3.55
C GLY A 350 2.51 -4.72 -3.17
N GLY A 351 2.31 -3.59 -2.46
CA GLY A 351 3.43 -2.71 -2.10
C GLY A 351 4.51 -3.37 -1.23
N ILE A 352 4.18 -4.42 -0.47
CA ILE A 352 5.17 -5.16 0.33
C ILE A 352 6.12 -5.99 -0.54
N ALA A 353 5.70 -6.35 -1.77
CA ALA A 353 6.52 -7.10 -2.71
C ALA A 353 7.81 -6.36 -3.03
N THR A 354 7.78 -5.03 -3.17
CA THR A 354 8.95 -4.23 -3.48
C THR A 354 10.15 -4.53 -2.58
N GLY A 355 9.95 -4.66 -1.27
CA GLY A 355 11.04 -4.98 -0.35
C GLY A 355 11.50 -6.44 -0.46
N TRP A 356 10.57 -7.37 -0.71
CA TRP A 356 10.89 -8.79 -0.88
C TRP A 356 11.64 -9.04 -2.18
N GLU A 357 11.09 -8.59 -3.31
CA GLU A 357 11.69 -8.74 -4.63
C GLU A 357 13.06 -8.03 -4.68
N ALA A 358 13.19 -6.83 -4.09
CA ALA A 358 14.49 -6.14 -4.02
C ALA A 358 15.55 -6.89 -3.19
N GLY A 359 15.12 -7.55 -2.11
CA GLY A 359 16.03 -8.27 -1.21
C GLY A 359 16.38 -9.69 -1.65
N VAL A 360 15.47 -10.34 -2.38
CA VAL A 360 15.59 -11.74 -2.80
C VAL A 360 16.07 -11.84 -4.26
N GLU A 361 15.37 -11.20 -5.20
CA GLU A 361 15.65 -11.29 -6.64
C GLU A 361 16.54 -10.13 -7.16
N GLY A 362 16.48 -8.98 -6.49
CA GLY A 362 17.24 -7.78 -6.80
C GLY A 362 16.40 -6.61 -7.31
N LEU A 363 17.08 -5.46 -7.50
CA LEU A 363 16.41 -4.20 -7.82
C LEU A 363 15.73 -4.19 -9.20
N ASP A 364 16.22 -4.96 -10.16
CA ASP A 364 15.67 -5.00 -11.53
C ASP A 364 14.23 -5.53 -11.53
N VAL A 365 13.95 -6.58 -10.76
CA VAL A 365 12.60 -7.15 -10.61
C VAL A 365 11.68 -6.15 -9.89
N ALA A 366 12.16 -5.52 -8.81
CA ALA A 366 11.39 -4.51 -8.10
C ALA A 366 11.06 -3.28 -8.97
N ALA A 367 11.95 -2.90 -9.90
CA ALA A 367 11.75 -1.76 -10.80
C ALA A 367 10.58 -1.95 -11.78
N GLU A 368 10.18 -3.18 -12.07
CA GLU A 368 9.09 -3.46 -13.00
C GLU A 368 7.73 -2.93 -12.51
N PHE A 369 7.52 -2.90 -11.20
CA PHE A 369 6.22 -2.57 -10.59
C PHE A 369 6.28 -1.52 -9.48
N ASN A 370 7.46 -1.15 -8.97
CA ASN A 370 7.60 -0.19 -7.84
C ASN A 370 6.81 1.12 -8.07
N ASP A 371 6.75 1.62 -9.30
CA ASP A 371 6.00 2.83 -9.70
C ASP A 371 4.50 2.79 -9.38
N LEU A 372 3.91 1.60 -9.20
CA LEU A 372 2.51 1.43 -8.78
C LEU A 372 2.28 1.82 -7.32
N CYS A 373 3.33 1.91 -6.50
CA CYS A 373 3.23 2.49 -5.16
C CYS A 373 3.24 4.02 -5.24
N THR A 374 2.16 4.63 -4.74
CA THR A 374 1.96 6.08 -4.76
C THR A 374 2.36 6.79 -3.47
N GLY A 375 2.88 6.05 -2.47
CA GLY A 375 3.29 6.62 -1.19
C GLY A 375 2.13 7.28 -0.41
N CYS A 376 0.90 6.76 -0.53
CA CYS A 376 -0.27 7.27 0.19
C CYS A 376 -0.36 6.76 1.64
N SER A 377 0.37 5.68 1.96
CA SER A 377 0.55 5.10 3.29
C SER A 377 -0.70 4.54 3.97
N ARG A 378 -1.78 4.31 3.20
CA ARG A 378 -2.99 3.62 3.69
C ARG A 378 -2.69 2.22 4.21
N CYS A 379 -1.65 1.57 3.67
CA CYS A 379 -1.19 0.26 4.11
C CYS A 379 -0.54 0.24 5.50
N VAL A 380 -0.06 1.37 6.02
CA VAL A 380 0.62 1.45 7.33
C VAL A 380 -0.35 1.15 8.49
N PRO A 381 -1.47 1.88 8.67
CA PRO A 381 -2.43 1.56 9.74
C PRO A 381 -3.12 0.21 9.54
N ALA A 382 -3.21 -0.28 8.29
CA ALA A 382 -3.77 -1.59 7.97
C ALA A 382 -2.82 -2.77 8.29
N CYS A 383 -1.52 -2.51 8.43
CA CYS A 383 -0.54 -3.56 8.67
C CYS A 383 -0.59 -4.03 10.14
N PRO A 384 -0.82 -5.34 10.41
CA PRO A 384 -0.90 -5.85 11.78
C PRO A 384 0.43 -5.83 12.55
N VAL A 385 1.53 -5.54 11.87
CA VAL A 385 2.88 -5.40 12.45
C VAL A 385 3.50 -4.03 12.13
N GLY A 386 2.68 -3.08 11.64
CA GLY A 386 3.05 -1.68 11.49
C GLY A 386 4.19 -1.37 10.51
N ILE A 387 4.45 -2.21 9.50
CA ILE A 387 5.53 -1.99 8.51
C ILE A 387 5.30 -0.70 7.72
N ASP A 388 6.35 0.09 7.59
CA ASP A 388 6.38 1.29 6.75
C ASP A 388 6.65 0.96 5.28
N ILE A 389 5.70 0.24 4.67
CA ILE A 389 5.72 -0.15 3.25
C ILE A 389 5.99 1.02 2.29
N PRO A 390 5.36 2.22 2.44
CA PRO A 390 5.62 3.31 1.51
C PRO A 390 7.05 3.85 1.63
N TRP A 391 7.66 3.85 2.83
CA TRP A 391 9.07 4.18 2.99
C TRP A 391 9.96 3.16 2.28
N ILE A 392 9.73 1.85 2.48
CA ILE A 392 10.45 0.77 1.77
C ILE A 392 10.36 0.96 0.25
N ASN A 393 9.20 1.34 -0.28
CA ASN A 393 9.06 1.59 -1.71
C ASN A 393 9.84 2.82 -2.17
N THR A 394 9.90 3.85 -1.35
CA THR A 394 10.59 5.12 -1.64
C THR A 394 12.11 4.91 -1.68
N VAL A 395 12.67 4.20 -0.71
CA VAL A 395 14.12 3.90 -0.66
C VAL A 395 14.53 2.91 -1.75
N VAL A 396 13.70 1.91 -2.08
CA VAL A 396 13.97 1.03 -3.23
C VAL A 396 13.92 1.82 -4.54
N ARG A 397 12.97 2.76 -4.69
CA ARG A 397 12.92 3.66 -5.85
C ARG A 397 14.16 4.53 -5.95
N ASP A 398 14.62 5.11 -4.84
CA ASP A 398 15.89 5.86 -4.76
C ASP A 398 17.10 5.00 -5.19
N ARG A 399 17.16 3.74 -4.75
CA ARG A 399 18.22 2.80 -5.17
C ARG A 399 18.16 2.47 -6.67
N ILE A 400 16.96 2.24 -7.22
CA ILE A 400 16.75 2.01 -8.66
C ILE A 400 17.21 3.24 -9.47
N ASN A 401 16.76 4.43 -9.05
CA ASN A 401 17.11 5.71 -9.65
C ASN A 401 18.62 5.97 -9.69
N ARG A 402 19.36 5.49 -8.68
CA ARG A 402 20.84 5.58 -8.62
C ARG A 402 21.54 4.51 -9.46
N GLY A 403 20.86 3.41 -9.77
CA GLY A 403 21.38 2.27 -10.54
C GLY A 403 21.27 2.42 -12.05
N GLU A 404 20.29 3.18 -12.55
CA GLU A 404 20.09 3.41 -13.98
C GLU A 404 20.98 4.54 -14.52
N ALA A 405 21.89 4.21 -15.45
CA ALA A 405 22.71 5.18 -16.16
C ALA A 405 22.66 4.97 -17.67
N GLU A 406 21.69 5.60 -18.33
CA GLU A 406 21.90 6.18 -19.66
C GLU A 406 21.55 7.67 -19.60
N SER A 407 22.54 8.49 -19.21
CA SER A 407 22.43 9.95 -19.22
C SER A 407 21.94 10.46 -20.58
N SER A 408 20.87 11.23 -20.60
CA SER A 408 20.32 11.81 -21.82
C SER A 408 21.23 12.94 -22.32
N GLN A 409 21.31 13.17 -23.64
CA GLN A 409 22.12 14.26 -24.21
C GLN A 409 21.67 15.68 -23.78
N LEU A 410 20.55 15.79 -23.04
CA LEU A 410 19.95 17.04 -22.57
C LEU A 410 20.14 17.28 -21.06
N ASP A 411 20.73 16.35 -20.32
CA ASP A 411 20.83 16.44 -18.84
C ASP A 411 21.57 17.70 -18.38
N TRP A 412 22.66 18.07 -19.06
CA TRP A 412 23.47 19.25 -18.73
C TRP A 412 22.68 20.57 -18.82
N ALA A 413 21.66 20.64 -19.68
CA ALA A 413 20.87 21.85 -19.89
C ALA A 413 19.79 22.02 -18.82
N PHE A 414 19.32 20.93 -18.21
CA PHE A 414 18.30 20.95 -17.17
C PHE A 414 18.89 21.06 -15.76
N GLU A 415 20.07 20.50 -15.52
CA GLU A 415 20.79 20.59 -14.24
C GLU A 415 21.06 22.05 -13.82
N GLU A 416 21.22 22.96 -14.78
CA GLU A 416 21.40 24.41 -14.52
C GLU A 416 20.06 25.16 -14.31
N LEU A 417 18.95 24.62 -14.79
CA LEU A 417 17.60 25.22 -14.74
C LEU A 417 16.75 24.70 -13.57
N VAL A 418 17.04 23.48 -13.12
CA VAL A 418 16.27 22.70 -12.16
C VAL A 418 17.27 21.95 -11.25
N PRO A 419 17.95 22.66 -10.34
CA PRO A 419 19.00 22.05 -9.52
C PRO A 419 18.39 21.08 -8.50
N ASP A 420 18.88 19.84 -8.50
CA ASP A 420 18.60 18.84 -7.47
C ASP A 420 19.91 18.28 -6.89
N GLU A 421 19.81 17.55 -5.78
CA GLU A 421 20.97 16.96 -5.09
C GLU A 421 21.20 15.50 -5.47
N GLU A 422 20.40 14.97 -6.39
CA GLU A 422 20.48 13.57 -6.80
C GLU A 422 21.71 13.34 -7.70
N PRO A 423 22.38 12.17 -7.57
CA PRO A 423 23.38 11.78 -8.55
C PRO A 423 22.76 11.68 -9.96
N GLY A 424 23.55 11.92 -11.00
CA GLY A 424 23.09 11.78 -12.39
C GLY A 424 22.62 10.36 -12.71
N GLY A 425 21.55 10.21 -13.48
CA GLY A 425 20.95 8.90 -13.83
C GLY A 425 19.43 8.91 -14.00
N LEU A 426 18.74 9.86 -13.35
CA LEU A 426 17.29 10.01 -13.40
C LEU A 426 16.73 10.37 -14.79
N ASP A 427 15.55 9.81 -15.11
CA ASP A 427 14.80 10.21 -16.29
C ASP A 427 14.30 11.67 -16.18
N LEU A 428 14.12 12.32 -17.34
CA LEU A 428 13.72 13.72 -17.41
C LEU A 428 12.32 13.99 -16.81
N GLY A 429 11.37 13.08 -16.99
CA GLY A 429 10.03 13.17 -16.42
C GLY A 429 10.08 13.17 -14.89
N THR A 430 10.86 12.26 -14.31
CA THR A 430 11.12 12.21 -12.86
C THR A 430 11.71 13.52 -12.36
N ARG A 431 12.74 14.07 -13.02
CA ARG A 431 13.34 15.36 -12.64
C ARG A 431 12.36 16.53 -12.73
N LEU A 432 11.53 16.58 -13.77
CA LEU A 432 10.51 17.62 -13.94
C LEU A 432 9.46 17.56 -12.83
N VAL A 433 8.99 16.35 -12.50
CA VAL A 433 8.00 16.15 -11.43
C VAL A 433 8.61 16.42 -10.06
N GLY A 434 9.78 15.87 -9.77
CA GLY A 434 10.47 16.01 -8.49
C GLY A 434 10.78 17.47 -8.15
N ASN A 435 11.04 18.30 -9.16
CA ASN A 435 11.32 19.72 -8.97
C ASN A 435 10.14 20.64 -9.35
N TYR A 436 8.91 20.14 -9.22
CA TYR A 436 7.69 20.89 -9.55
C TYR A 436 7.61 22.26 -8.84
N ALA A 437 8.10 22.39 -7.60
CA ALA A 437 8.10 23.66 -6.87
C ALA A 437 8.84 24.78 -7.63
N THR A 438 10.03 24.48 -8.15
CA THR A 438 10.81 25.42 -8.96
C THR A 438 10.11 25.75 -10.27
N LEU A 439 9.54 24.74 -10.93
CA LEU A 439 8.77 24.94 -12.17
C LEU A 439 7.53 25.80 -11.93
N ALA A 440 6.84 25.63 -10.81
CA ALA A 440 5.64 26.39 -10.47
C ALA A 440 5.96 27.87 -10.18
N GLU A 441 7.07 28.16 -9.49
CA GLU A 441 7.53 29.53 -9.26
C GLU A 441 7.80 30.27 -10.57
N TRP A 442 8.58 29.68 -11.48
CA TRP A 442 8.87 30.27 -12.80
C TRP A 442 7.64 30.31 -13.71
N GLY A 443 6.79 29.28 -13.63
CA GLY A 443 5.53 29.16 -14.35
C GLY A 443 4.57 30.28 -13.98
N SER A 444 4.37 30.55 -12.69
CA SER A 444 3.52 31.63 -12.18
C SER A 444 4.02 33.02 -12.58
N ARG A 445 5.34 33.27 -12.51
CA ARG A 445 5.94 34.53 -13.00
C ARG A 445 5.69 34.81 -14.49
N THR A 446 5.33 33.78 -15.25
CA THR A 446 5.04 33.86 -16.69
C THR A 446 3.66 33.30 -17.04
N ALA A 447 2.71 33.28 -16.08
CA ALA A 447 1.46 32.53 -16.16
C ALA A 447 0.69 32.67 -17.49
N PRO A 448 0.47 33.88 -18.07
CA PRO A 448 -0.25 33.99 -19.34
C PRO A 448 0.44 33.28 -20.52
N ILE A 449 1.77 33.19 -20.49
CA ILE A 449 2.57 32.51 -21.51
C ILE A 449 2.66 31.02 -21.17
N ALA A 450 2.99 30.68 -19.92
CA ALA A 450 3.09 29.31 -19.46
C ALA A 450 1.79 28.54 -19.68
N ASN A 451 0.65 29.08 -19.27
CA ASN A 451 -0.67 28.45 -19.44
C ASN A 451 -1.08 28.30 -20.91
N ARG A 452 -0.70 29.25 -21.79
CA ARG A 452 -0.97 29.13 -23.24
C ARG A 452 -0.09 28.08 -23.91
N LEU A 453 1.18 27.99 -23.52
CA LEU A 453 2.11 27.00 -24.05
C LEU A 453 1.76 25.60 -23.55
N ALA A 454 1.48 25.45 -22.25
CA ALA A 454 1.09 24.19 -21.63
C ALA A 454 -0.15 23.59 -22.31
N ASN A 455 -1.11 24.42 -22.75
CA ASN A 455 -2.33 23.95 -23.43
C ASN A 455 -2.21 23.82 -24.96
N ALA A 456 -1.05 24.08 -25.55
CA ALA A 456 -0.86 23.91 -26.99
C ALA A 456 -0.69 22.43 -27.35
N GLY A 457 -1.52 21.92 -28.27
CA GLY A 457 -1.49 20.51 -28.71
C GLY A 457 -0.09 19.98 -29.13
N PRO A 458 0.73 20.74 -29.87
CA PRO A 458 2.11 20.33 -30.17
C PRO A 458 2.99 20.19 -28.92
N VAL A 459 2.82 21.06 -27.91
CA VAL A 459 3.57 20.98 -26.65
C VAL A 459 3.15 19.75 -25.86
N ARG A 460 1.84 19.47 -25.77
CA ARG A 460 1.30 18.25 -25.14
C ARG A 460 1.85 16.97 -25.77
N ALA A 461 1.91 16.93 -27.11
CA ALA A 461 2.48 15.78 -27.82
C ALA A 461 3.99 15.61 -27.56
N VAL A 462 4.72 16.69 -27.31
CA VAL A 462 6.13 16.63 -26.90
C VAL A 462 6.26 16.17 -25.45
N LEU A 463 5.47 16.73 -24.53
CA LEU A 463 5.49 16.36 -23.11
C LEU A 463 5.17 14.88 -22.91
N GLU A 464 4.18 14.34 -23.62
CA GLU A 464 3.87 12.91 -23.56
C GLU A 464 5.03 12.05 -24.07
N ARG A 465 5.68 12.46 -25.17
CA ARG A 465 6.76 11.68 -25.79
C ARG A 465 8.09 11.76 -25.04
N VAL A 466 8.34 12.86 -24.34
CA VAL A 466 9.66 13.19 -23.76
C VAL A 466 9.65 13.11 -22.23
N ALA A 467 8.54 13.47 -21.59
CA ALA A 467 8.38 13.49 -20.13
C ALA A 467 7.29 12.52 -19.64
N GLY A 468 6.68 11.73 -20.52
CA GLY A 468 5.67 10.73 -20.16
C GLY A 468 4.33 11.30 -19.68
N ILE A 469 4.06 12.61 -19.84
CA ILE A 469 2.82 13.23 -19.34
C ILE A 469 1.67 13.03 -20.34
N ASP A 470 0.61 12.31 -19.94
CA ASP A 470 -0.53 11.98 -20.79
C ASP A 470 -1.25 13.23 -21.32
N ARG A 471 -1.49 13.29 -22.63
CA ARG A 471 -2.17 14.42 -23.27
C ARG A 471 -3.65 14.55 -22.91
N ARG A 472 -4.28 13.50 -22.38
CA ARG A 472 -5.68 13.46 -21.92
C ARG A 472 -5.86 14.16 -20.58
N ARG A 473 -4.79 14.39 -19.83
CA ARG A 473 -4.82 15.15 -18.57
C ARG A 473 -4.83 16.65 -18.82
N GLU A 474 -5.67 17.36 -18.11
CA GLU A 474 -5.56 18.81 -18.00
C GLU A 474 -4.37 19.15 -17.10
N LEU A 475 -3.56 20.16 -17.47
CA LEU A 475 -2.43 20.56 -16.64
C LEU A 475 -2.89 21.69 -15.72
N PRO A 476 -2.34 21.78 -14.50
CA PRO A 476 -2.65 22.87 -13.60
C PRO A 476 -2.37 24.21 -14.26
N ALA A 477 -3.28 25.16 -14.10
CA ALA A 477 -3.11 26.51 -14.61
C ALA A 477 -2.48 27.39 -13.52
N PHE A 478 -1.33 28.00 -13.81
CA PHE A 478 -0.70 28.91 -12.86
C PHE A 478 -1.52 30.19 -12.69
N ALA A 479 -1.66 30.66 -11.46
CA ALA A 479 -2.26 31.95 -11.13
C ALA A 479 -1.35 33.12 -11.52
N ASP A 480 -1.96 34.24 -11.92
CA ASP A 480 -1.26 35.47 -12.29
C ASP A 480 -0.61 36.19 -11.09
N GLU A 481 -1.08 35.92 -9.87
CA GLU A 481 -0.61 36.50 -8.61
C GLU A 481 -0.50 35.35 -7.60
N SER A 482 0.65 35.23 -6.93
CA SER A 482 0.86 34.20 -5.92
C SER A 482 0.07 34.48 -4.63
N PHE A 483 -0.16 33.45 -3.81
CA PHE A 483 -0.83 33.62 -2.52
C PHE A 483 -0.06 34.53 -1.57
N VAL A 484 1.27 34.39 -1.53
CA VAL A 484 2.17 35.26 -0.74
C VAL A 484 2.08 36.71 -1.24
N ASP A 485 2.23 36.93 -2.55
CA ASP A 485 2.15 38.28 -3.14
C ASP A 485 0.80 38.95 -2.86
N TRP A 486 -0.30 38.18 -2.97
CA TRP A 486 -1.62 38.67 -2.63
C TRP A 486 -1.72 39.10 -1.16
N PHE A 487 -1.20 38.30 -0.23
CA PHE A 487 -1.27 38.58 1.20
C PHE A 487 -0.46 39.84 1.57
N ASP A 488 0.68 40.03 0.93
CA ASP A 488 1.49 41.24 1.08
C ASP A 488 0.80 42.46 0.47
N ALA A 489 0.22 42.33 -0.74
CA ALA A 489 -0.47 43.41 -1.43
C ALA A 489 -1.71 43.92 -0.69
N ARG A 490 -2.42 43.06 0.06
CA ARG A 490 -3.55 43.48 0.93
C ARG A 490 -3.11 44.20 2.21
N GLY A 491 -1.81 44.25 2.52
CA GLY A 491 -1.27 44.93 3.70
C GLY A 491 -1.17 44.06 4.95
N GLY A 492 -1.17 42.73 4.82
CA GLY A 492 -0.99 41.78 5.91
C GLY A 492 -2.28 41.41 6.68
N PRO A 493 -2.17 41.02 7.97
CA PRO A 493 -3.31 40.53 8.75
C PRO A 493 -4.32 41.62 9.09
N ALA A 494 -5.61 41.29 8.96
CA ALA A 494 -6.73 42.14 9.35
C ALA A 494 -6.95 42.16 10.86
N VAL A 495 -6.67 41.03 11.53
CA VAL A 495 -6.70 40.94 13.00
C VAL A 495 -5.35 41.39 13.55
N SER A 496 -5.32 42.42 14.39
CA SER A 496 -4.05 42.85 15.03
C SER A 496 -3.57 41.83 16.06
N ALA A 497 -2.26 41.64 16.21
CA ALA A 497 -1.69 40.72 17.21
C ALA A 497 -2.19 40.99 18.64
N ALA A 498 -2.45 42.25 19.00
CA ALA A 498 -2.97 42.62 20.32
C ALA A 498 -4.45 42.24 20.56
N ALA A 499 -5.22 42.04 19.49
CA ALA A 499 -6.63 41.67 19.53
C ALA A 499 -6.87 40.19 19.23
N ALA A 500 -5.82 39.47 18.81
CA ALA A 500 -5.91 38.09 18.37
C ALA A 500 -6.05 37.13 19.56
N THR A 501 -6.81 36.07 19.37
CA THR A 501 -6.89 34.95 20.31
C THR A 501 -5.75 33.96 20.10
N ARG A 502 -5.22 33.88 18.87
CA ARG A 502 -4.11 33.02 18.42
C ARG A 502 -3.29 33.73 17.35
N GLU A 503 -2.02 33.35 17.19
CA GLU A 503 -1.20 33.67 16.01
C GLU A 503 -0.92 32.38 15.25
N ALA A 504 -1.12 32.38 13.94
CA ALA A 504 -0.85 31.23 13.08
C ALA A 504 -0.11 31.63 11.80
N VAL A 505 0.78 30.75 11.36
CA VAL A 505 1.41 30.80 10.04
C VAL A 505 0.59 29.93 9.11
N VAL A 506 0.06 30.47 8.02
CA VAL A 506 -0.49 29.65 6.95
C VAL A 506 0.65 29.29 6.02
N TYR A 507 0.96 27.99 5.93
CA TYR A 507 2.02 27.47 5.07
C TYR A 507 1.58 27.59 3.59
N PRO A 508 2.28 28.38 2.75
CA PRO A 508 1.91 28.57 1.35
C PRO A 508 2.47 27.41 0.53
N ASP A 509 1.83 26.24 0.62
CA ASP A 509 2.21 25.08 -0.20
C ASP A 509 2.23 25.41 -1.70
N THR A 510 3.02 24.65 -2.46
CA THR A 510 3.28 24.94 -3.88
C THR A 510 1.99 25.07 -4.70
N ALA A 511 1.00 24.20 -4.46
CA ALA A 511 -0.26 24.24 -5.19
C ALA A 511 -1.09 25.46 -4.79
N THR A 512 -1.28 25.73 -3.51
CA THR A 512 -1.99 26.92 -3.02
C THR A 512 -1.30 28.20 -3.47
N ASN A 513 0.03 28.25 -3.46
CA ASN A 513 0.75 29.47 -3.72
C ASN A 513 0.72 29.88 -5.20
N TYR A 514 0.75 28.91 -6.12
CA TYR A 514 0.94 29.18 -7.55
C TYR A 514 -0.22 28.73 -8.44
N VAL A 515 -1.16 27.90 -7.96
CA VAL A 515 -2.27 27.35 -8.75
C VAL A 515 -3.60 27.74 -8.08
N ASP A 516 -3.89 27.18 -6.90
CA ASP A 516 -5.18 27.32 -6.21
C ASP A 516 -5.18 28.46 -5.18
N VAL A 517 -4.82 29.66 -5.63
CA VAL A 517 -4.63 30.83 -4.75
C VAL A 517 -5.91 31.21 -3.99
N ASP A 518 -7.09 30.98 -4.56
CA ASP A 518 -8.37 31.27 -3.90
C ASP A 518 -8.61 30.42 -2.65
N ARG A 519 -8.03 29.20 -2.60
CA ARG A 519 -8.04 28.33 -1.41
C ARG A 519 -7.27 28.98 -0.26
N GLY A 520 -6.06 29.49 -0.52
CA GLY A 520 -5.26 30.22 0.48
C GLY A 520 -5.97 31.48 0.96
N LYS A 521 -6.55 32.25 0.02
CA LYS A 521 -7.36 33.44 0.34
C LYS A 521 -8.53 33.10 1.25
N ALA A 522 -9.23 31.99 1.01
CA ALA A 522 -10.33 31.50 1.84
C ALA A 522 -9.87 31.09 3.25
N THR A 523 -8.74 30.39 3.36
CA THR A 523 -8.12 30.04 4.64
C THR A 523 -7.85 31.27 5.50
N VAL A 524 -7.22 32.31 4.93
CA VAL A 524 -6.96 33.55 5.68
C VAL A 524 -8.26 34.18 6.18
N ARG A 525 -9.30 34.28 5.34
CA ARG A 525 -10.59 34.86 5.74
C ARG A 525 -11.26 34.06 6.85
N ALA A 526 -11.24 32.73 6.79
CA ALA A 526 -11.86 31.85 7.78
C ALA A 526 -11.14 31.92 9.15
N LEU A 527 -9.81 31.98 9.15
CA LEU A 527 -9.02 32.12 10.37
C LEU A 527 -9.22 33.51 11.00
N GLU A 528 -9.19 34.57 10.19
CA GLU A 528 -9.37 35.95 10.67
C GLU A 528 -10.78 36.21 11.23
N SER A 529 -11.82 35.60 10.66
CA SER A 529 -13.18 35.71 11.19
C SER A 529 -13.34 35.07 12.57
N LEU A 530 -12.46 34.11 12.91
CA LEU A 530 -12.37 33.49 14.23
C LEU A 530 -11.33 34.16 15.15
N GLY A 531 -10.81 35.32 14.76
CA GLY A 531 -9.92 36.13 15.60
C GLY A 531 -8.45 35.70 15.60
N VAL A 532 -8.01 34.93 14.61
CA VAL A 532 -6.61 34.53 14.45
C VAL A 532 -5.82 35.64 13.74
N HIS A 533 -4.63 35.96 14.26
CA HIS A 533 -3.66 36.81 13.57
C HIS A 533 -2.82 35.95 12.63
N VAL A 534 -3.13 36.06 11.34
CA VAL A 534 -2.53 35.23 10.29
C VAL A 534 -1.24 35.83 9.75
N ARG A 535 -0.25 34.98 9.47
CA ARG A 535 0.97 35.31 8.74
C ARG A 535 1.11 34.37 7.54
N VAL A 536 1.54 34.90 6.40
CA VAL A 536 1.83 34.11 5.19
C VAL A 536 3.24 34.48 4.71
N PRO A 537 4.30 33.96 5.35
CA PRO A 537 5.67 34.19 4.93
C PRO A 537 5.97 33.43 3.63
N ASP A 538 6.91 33.94 2.84
CA ASP A 538 7.49 33.19 1.72
C ASP A 538 8.32 32.01 2.27
N LEU A 539 7.92 30.77 1.92
CA LEU A 539 8.47 29.53 2.47
C LEU A 539 8.79 28.53 1.36
N PRO A 540 9.83 27.70 1.54
CA PRO A 540 10.16 26.64 0.58
C PRO A 540 9.10 25.54 0.55
N GLY A 541 9.03 24.81 -0.56
CA GLY A 541 8.15 23.66 -0.72
C GLY A 541 8.53 22.49 0.21
N SER A 542 7.55 21.62 0.48
CA SER A 542 7.63 20.57 1.50
C SER A 542 8.58 19.41 1.18
N GLY A 543 9.13 19.33 -0.03
CA GLY A 543 9.83 18.12 -0.50
C GLY A 543 8.91 16.95 -0.84
N ARG A 544 7.58 17.14 -0.88
CA ARG A 544 6.63 16.08 -1.25
C ARG A 544 6.81 15.55 -2.69
N PRO A 545 6.92 16.40 -3.73
CA PRO A 545 7.17 15.91 -5.09
C PRO A 545 8.45 15.08 -5.24
N PRO A 546 9.65 15.51 -4.78
CA PRO A 546 10.86 14.71 -4.91
C PRO A 546 10.76 13.40 -4.11
N LEU A 547 10.21 13.41 -2.89
CA LEU A 547 10.01 12.18 -2.12
C LEU A 547 9.15 11.17 -2.88
N SER A 548 8.08 11.63 -3.53
CA SER A 548 7.19 10.75 -4.33
C SER A 548 7.90 10.09 -5.52
N GLN A 549 9.02 10.65 -5.97
CA GLN A 549 9.81 10.10 -7.07
C GLN A 549 11.01 9.28 -6.58
N GLY A 550 11.18 9.07 -5.27
CA GLY A 550 12.36 8.43 -4.72
C GLY A 550 13.61 9.29 -4.85
N MET A 551 13.47 10.63 -4.83
CA MET A 551 14.60 11.58 -4.74
C MET A 551 14.80 11.92 -3.26
N VAL A 552 15.35 10.97 -2.50
CA VAL A 552 15.36 11.05 -1.02
C VAL A 552 16.25 12.18 -0.53
N SER A 553 17.43 12.38 -1.13
CA SER A 553 18.36 13.45 -0.73
C SER A 553 17.77 14.83 -1.02
N THR A 554 17.11 14.99 -2.16
CA THR A 554 16.40 16.24 -2.50
C THR A 554 15.25 16.52 -1.53
N ALA A 555 14.51 15.47 -1.11
CA ALA A 555 13.45 15.60 -0.12
C ALA A 555 13.98 15.96 1.27
N GLU A 556 15.12 15.39 1.68
CA GLU A 556 15.81 15.68 2.94
C GLU A 556 16.21 17.17 3.00
N SER A 557 16.89 17.67 1.98
CA SER A 557 17.28 19.08 1.90
C SER A 557 16.07 20.03 1.86
N ALA A 558 14.97 19.65 1.20
CA ALA A 558 13.73 20.42 1.28
C ALA A 558 13.16 20.46 2.71
N ALA A 559 13.19 19.32 3.42
CA ALA A 559 12.74 19.23 4.81
C ALA A 559 13.57 20.12 5.74
N GLU A 560 14.89 20.11 5.61
CA GLU A 560 15.79 20.96 6.39
C GLU A 560 15.52 22.45 6.15
N ASN A 561 15.31 22.84 4.89
CA ASN A 561 14.99 24.21 4.51
C ASN A 561 13.66 24.68 5.10
N VAL A 562 12.61 23.84 5.05
CA VAL A 562 11.31 24.15 5.67
C VAL A 562 11.43 24.27 7.19
N SER A 563 12.09 23.31 7.84
CA SER A 563 12.31 23.31 9.29
C SER A 563 13.07 24.56 9.75
N SER A 564 14.13 24.91 9.04
CA SER A 564 14.92 26.13 9.28
C SER A 564 14.08 27.40 9.10
N ALA A 565 13.31 27.50 8.02
CA ALA A 565 12.48 28.67 7.74
C ALA A 565 11.34 28.87 8.75
N LEU A 566 10.75 27.77 9.25
CA LEU A 566 9.67 27.80 10.24
C LEU A 566 10.18 27.96 11.69
N SER A 567 11.45 27.67 11.97
CA SER A 567 12.03 27.67 13.33
C SER A 567 11.68 28.92 14.15
N SER A 568 11.85 30.11 13.57
CA SER A 568 11.56 31.38 14.25
C SER A 568 10.06 31.61 14.55
N HIS A 569 9.18 30.94 13.81
CA HIS A 569 7.74 30.96 14.06
C HIS A 569 7.38 30.01 15.20
N LEU A 570 7.98 28.81 15.21
CA LEU A 570 7.83 27.83 16.28
C LEU A 570 8.36 28.39 17.62
N ASP A 571 9.52 29.04 17.60
CA ASP A 571 10.10 29.70 18.79
C ASP A 571 9.21 30.81 19.37
N ALA A 572 8.39 31.43 18.50
CA ALA A 572 7.40 32.42 18.90
C ALA A 572 6.06 31.81 19.36
N GLY A 573 5.97 30.48 19.44
CA GLY A 573 4.76 29.75 19.85
C GLY A 573 3.61 29.87 18.86
N ARG A 574 3.92 30.03 17.57
CA ARG A 574 2.89 30.12 16.50
C ARG A 574 2.59 28.74 15.96
N ASP A 575 1.30 28.48 15.74
CA ASP A 575 0.84 27.27 15.07
C ASP A 575 1.10 27.39 13.55
N VAL A 576 1.35 26.27 12.89
CA VAL A 576 1.49 26.17 11.43
C VAL A 576 0.23 25.52 10.87
N VAL A 577 -0.54 26.26 10.08
CA VAL A 577 -1.75 25.79 9.41
C VAL A 577 -1.39 25.41 7.98
N VAL A 578 -1.55 24.13 7.66
CA VAL A 578 -1.25 23.54 6.36
C VAL A 578 -2.56 23.26 5.64
N ILE A 579 -2.62 23.61 4.36
CA ILE A 579 -3.83 23.49 3.55
C ILE A 579 -3.83 22.17 2.77
N GLU A 580 -2.69 21.82 2.15
CA GLU A 580 -2.57 20.57 1.41
C GLU A 580 -2.26 19.38 2.34
N PRO A 581 -3.12 18.35 2.42
CA PRO A 581 -2.94 17.24 3.34
C PRO A 581 -1.65 16.42 3.09
N SER A 582 -1.17 16.39 1.84
CA SER A 582 0.09 15.69 1.53
C SER A 582 1.31 16.36 2.16
N ASP A 583 1.28 17.68 2.32
CA ASP A 583 2.37 18.43 2.95
C ASP A 583 2.30 18.32 4.47
N LEU A 584 1.10 18.29 5.05
CA LEU A 584 0.94 17.99 6.47
C LEU A 584 1.44 16.59 6.80
N ALA A 585 1.22 15.62 5.92
CA ALA A 585 1.77 14.27 6.07
C ALA A 585 3.30 14.26 6.02
N MET A 586 3.94 15.13 5.22
CA MET A 586 5.39 15.32 5.29
C MET A 586 5.81 15.75 6.69
N PHE A 587 5.17 16.79 7.25
CA PHE A 587 5.57 17.37 8.53
C PHE A 587 5.34 16.41 9.69
N ARG A 588 4.19 15.71 9.71
CA ARG A 588 3.82 14.84 10.82
C ARG A 588 4.48 13.46 10.76
N ARG A 589 4.76 12.92 9.57
CA ARG A 589 5.26 11.54 9.41
C ARG A 589 6.60 11.46 8.68
N GLU A 590 6.67 11.91 7.43
CA GLU A 590 7.84 11.62 6.57
C GLU A 590 9.11 12.30 7.08
N TYR A 591 8.99 13.51 7.64
CA TYR A 591 10.12 14.23 8.21
C TYR A 591 10.77 13.50 9.40
N GLY A 592 10.07 12.55 10.05
CA GLY A 592 10.67 11.71 11.08
C GLY A 592 11.77 10.78 10.55
N ARG A 593 11.82 10.56 9.23
CA ARG A 593 12.91 9.83 8.54
C ARG A 593 13.98 10.75 7.96
N LEU A 594 13.70 12.05 7.83
CA LEU A 594 14.53 13.01 7.11
C LEU A 594 15.18 14.07 8.00
N LEU A 595 14.72 14.24 9.25
CA LEU A 595 15.19 15.29 10.15
C LEU A 595 15.64 14.70 11.49
N ASP A 596 16.41 15.50 12.23
CA ASP A 596 16.66 15.26 13.65
C ASP A 596 15.32 15.11 14.42
N PRO A 597 15.19 14.12 15.33
CA PRO A 597 13.94 13.84 16.05
C PRO A 597 13.33 15.05 16.75
N ASP A 598 14.15 15.86 17.45
CA ASP A 598 13.69 17.07 18.14
C ASP A 598 13.14 18.13 17.18
N ALA A 599 13.71 18.23 15.97
CA ALA A 599 13.24 19.18 14.96
C ALA A 599 11.93 18.71 14.32
N HIS A 600 11.83 17.41 14.02
CA HIS A 600 10.60 16.77 13.54
C HIS A 600 9.46 16.90 14.55
N GLU A 601 9.66 16.47 15.80
CA GLU A 601 8.60 16.48 16.83
C GLU A 601 8.05 17.90 17.03
N ARG A 602 8.93 18.89 17.18
CA ARG A 602 8.54 20.30 17.33
C ARG A 602 7.69 20.83 16.17
N LEU A 603 8.05 20.49 14.93
CA LEU A 603 7.30 20.93 13.76
C LEU A 603 5.98 20.16 13.63
N ALA A 604 6.01 18.84 13.82
CA ALA A 604 4.84 17.97 13.73
C ALA A 604 3.74 18.36 14.72
N GLU A 605 4.11 18.61 15.99
CA GLU A 605 3.17 18.99 17.05
C GLU A 605 2.52 20.36 16.83
N ALA A 606 3.25 21.29 16.20
CA ALA A 606 2.78 22.63 15.92
C ALA A 606 2.04 22.77 14.59
N SER A 607 1.97 21.70 13.78
CA SER A 607 1.38 21.72 12.44
C SER A 607 0.00 21.08 12.41
N TYR A 608 -0.96 21.75 11.78
CA TYR A 608 -2.37 21.36 11.74
C TYR A 608 -2.94 21.44 10.33
N ASP A 609 -3.88 20.55 10.02
CA ASP A 609 -4.74 20.70 8.84
C ASP A 609 -5.65 21.93 9.02
N VAL A 610 -5.97 22.64 7.94
CA VAL A 610 -6.81 23.83 8.03
C VAL A 610 -8.19 23.54 8.64
N MET A 611 -8.82 22.42 8.31
CA MET A 611 -10.13 22.05 8.86
C MET A 611 -10.02 21.53 10.29
N GLU A 612 -8.94 20.83 10.63
CA GLU A 612 -8.58 20.48 12.02
C GLU A 612 -8.41 21.73 12.89
N TYR A 613 -7.69 22.73 12.39
CA TYR A 613 -7.46 23.97 13.13
C TYR A 613 -8.76 24.76 13.33
N LEU A 614 -9.59 24.88 12.29
CA LEU A 614 -10.92 25.48 12.40
C LEU A 614 -11.81 24.73 13.39
N PHE A 615 -11.82 23.39 13.35
CA PHE A 615 -12.53 22.57 14.32
C PHE A 615 -12.06 22.89 15.75
N GLY A 616 -10.74 22.92 15.99
CA GLY A 616 -10.17 23.28 17.28
C GLY A 616 -10.58 24.68 17.76
N LEU A 617 -10.61 25.68 16.87
CA LEU A 617 -11.07 27.04 17.22
C LEU A 617 -12.55 27.05 17.64
N LEU A 618 -13.41 26.33 16.93
CA LEU A 618 -14.84 26.22 17.25
C LEU A 618 -15.08 25.53 18.59
N GLU A 619 -14.35 24.44 18.87
CA GLU A 619 -14.41 23.74 20.15
C GLU A 619 -13.92 24.62 21.32
N ASN A 620 -13.03 25.57 21.03
CA ASN A 620 -12.51 26.53 22.00
C ASN A 620 -13.28 27.86 22.04
N GLY A 621 -14.54 27.87 21.60
CA GLY A 621 -15.45 29.01 21.75
C GLY A 621 -15.44 30.00 20.58
N GLY A 622 -14.83 29.65 19.46
CA GLY A 622 -15.02 30.36 18.19
C GLY A 622 -16.49 30.34 17.76
N ASP A 623 -16.96 31.47 17.23
CA ASP A 623 -18.35 31.60 16.79
C ASP A 623 -18.55 30.93 15.42
N PRO A 624 -19.31 29.83 15.31
CA PRO A 624 -19.58 29.20 14.02
C PRO A 624 -20.35 30.12 13.06
N ASP A 625 -21.07 31.14 13.55
CA ASP A 625 -21.74 32.12 12.70
C ASP A 625 -20.78 33.18 12.12
N ALA A 626 -19.54 33.26 12.64
CA ALA A 626 -18.48 34.04 12.03
C ALA A 626 -17.89 33.34 10.79
N LEU A 627 -18.04 32.01 10.73
CA LEU A 627 -17.93 31.25 9.49
C LEU A 627 -19.27 31.35 8.77
N ARG A 628 -19.25 31.70 7.47
CA ARG A 628 -20.45 31.87 6.63
C ARG A 628 -21.43 33.02 7.03
N LEU A 629 -21.99 33.70 6.01
CA LEU A 629 -23.25 34.46 6.14
C LEU A 629 -24.41 33.60 5.61
N PRO A 630 -25.58 33.55 6.29
CA PRO A 630 -26.77 32.91 5.72
C PRO A 630 -27.21 33.65 4.44
N GLY A 631 -27.21 32.98 3.28
CA GLY A 631 -28.01 33.40 2.12
C GLY A 631 -27.34 33.85 0.81
N THR A 632 -26.08 33.54 0.49
CA THR A 632 -25.52 33.84 -0.84
C THR A 632 -25.95 32.82 -1.90
N ALA A 633 -27.19 33.00 -2.39
CA ALA A 633 -27.57 32.62 -3.73
C ALA A 633 -27.01 33.68 -4.70
N ASP A 634 -25.87 33.43 -5.33
CA ASP A 634 -25.36 34.33 -6.36
C ASP A 634 -25.98 33.98 -7.73
N GLY A 635 -27.12 34.62 -7.98
CA GLY A 635 -27.70 34.86 -9.28
C GLY A 635 -28.80 35.91 -9.14
N PRO A 636 -28.84 36.99 -9.95
CA PRO A 636 -29.90 37.98 -9.86
C PRO A 636 -31.19 37.37 -10.39
N GLY A 637 -31.99 36.73 -9.52
CA GLY A 637 -33.32 36.24 -9.90
C GLY A 637 -34.01 35.16 -9.05
N SER A 638 -33.45 34.58 -7.99
CA SER A 638 -34.16 33.54 -7.22
C SER A 638 -34.73 34.05 -5.91
N SER A 639 -36.05 34.08 -5.86
CA SER A 639 -36.91 34.42 -4.73
C SER A 639 -36.72 33.52 -3.52
N GLU A 640 -36.99 34.11 -2.36
CA GLU A 640 -37.27 33.52 -1.06
C GLU A 640 -38.02 32.17 -1.12
N THR A 641 -37.27 31.07 -1.02
CA THR A 641 -37.73 29.82 -0.40
C THR A 641 -36.59 29.23 0.40
N ALA A 642 -36.74 29.26 1.72
CA ALA A 642 -35.90 28.54 2.66
C ALA A 642 -36.18 27.03 2.52
N ASP A 643 -35.42 26.32 1.67
CA ASP A 643 -35.29 24.85 1.76
C ASP A 643 -34.13 24.27 0.91
N THR A 644 -32.91 24.76 1.07
CA THR A 644 -31.72 23.97 0.67
C THR A 644 -30.62 24.16 1.70
N ARG A 645 -30.51 23.22 2.65
CA ARG A 645 -29.19 22.86 3.19
C ARG A 645 -28.42 22.38 1.97
N SER A 646 -27.48 23.17 1.46
CA SER A 646 -26.71 22.79 0.27
C SER A 646 -26.06 21.44 0.57
N GLY A 647 -26.43 20.40 -0.17
CA GLY A 647 -25.80 19.11 -0.02
C GLY A 647 -24.35 19.20 -0.48
N VAL A 648 -23.45 18.59 0.28
CA VAL A 648 -22.02 18.46 -0.05
C VAL A 648 -21.71 16.99 -0.26
N ALA A 649 -21.01 16.69 -1.35
CA ALA A 649 -20.38 15.40 -1.61
C ALA A 649 -18.87 15.59 -1.37
N TYR A 650 -18.34 15.01 -0.28
CA TYR A 650 -16.98 15.24 0.18
C TYR A 650 -16.12 13.99 0.01
N HIS A 651 -14.98 14.13 -0.68
CA HIS A 651 -13.91 13.14 -0.70
C HIS A 651 -12.75 13.57 0.20
N PRO A 652 -12.54 12.90 1.34
CA PRO A 652 -11.35 13.09 2.18
C PRO A 652 -10.09 12.56 1.50
N HIS A 653 -9.04 13.38 1.48
CA HIS A 653 -7.72 12.99 0.96
C HIS A 653 -7.16 11.75 1.68
N CYS A 654 -6.54 10.83 0.94
CA CYS A 654 -6.01 9.58 1.48
C CYS A 654 -5.01 9.82 2.62
N GLN A 655 -4.06 10.76 2.45
CA GLN A 655 -3.08 11.07 3.50
C GLN A 655 -3.72 11.73 4.73
N ALA A 656 -4.79 12.53 4.56
CA ALA A 656 -5.55 13.10 5.68
C ALA A 656 -6.15 12.01 6.55
N ARG A 657 -6.66 10.92 5.94
CA ARG A 657 -7.16 9.74 6.68
C ARG A 657 -6.03 9.07 7.45
N THR A 658 -4.86 8.87 6.83
CA THR A 658 -3.74 8.15 7.47
C THR A 658 -3.10 8.89 8.66
N ILE A 659 -3.16 10.23 8.68
CA ILE A 659 -2.64 11.04 9.78
C ILE A 659 -3.76 11.49 10.76
N GLY A 660 -4.96 10.93 10.63
CA GLY A 660 -6.05 11.12 11.59
C GLY A 660 -6.83 12.43 11.49
N VAL A 661 -6.74 13.18 10.38
CA VAL A 661 -7.41 14.49 10.22
C VAL A 661 -8.58 14.50 9.23
N GLY A 662 -8.87 13.37 8.59
CA GLY A 662 -9.86 13.27 7.51
C GLY A 662 -11.31 13.62 7.90
N GLU A 663 -11.67 13.51 9.18
CA GLU A 663 -13.04 13.72 9.68
C GLU A 663 -13.36 15.19 10.03
N HIS A 664 -12.35 16.03 10.26
CA HIS A 664 -12.56 17.40 10.72
C HIS A 664 -13.31 18.27 9.70
N ALA A 665 -13.06 18.06 8.41
CA ALA A 665 -13.79 18.76 7.36
C ALA A 665 -15.30 18.49 7.45
N THR A 666 -15.70 17.23 7.63
CA THR A 666 -17.11 16.84 7.80
C THR A 666 -17.69 17.52 9.04
N ALA A 667 -17.00 17.42 10.19
CA ALA A 667 -17.47 18.00 11.44
C ALA A 667 -17.69 19.53 11.33
N VAL A 668 -16.74 20.26 10.73
CA VAL A 668 -16.86 21.72 10.55
C VAL A 668 -17.97 22.07 9.57
N LEU A 669 -18.10 21.36 8.44
CA LEU A 669 -19.14 21.61 7.44
C LEU A 669 -20.55 21.38 8.03
N GLU A 670 -20.75 20.29 8.76
CA GLU A 670 -22.02 20.01 9.44
C GLU A 670 -22.32 21.05 10.53
N ARG A 671 -21.29 21.49 11.26
CA ARG A 671 -21.41 22.54 12.30
C ARG A 671 -21.95 23.85 11.74
N VAL A 672 -21.58 24.20 10.50
CA VAL A 672 -22.06 25.41 9.79
C VAL A 672 -23.27 25.14 8.88
N GLY A 673 -23.91 23.98 9.02
CA GLY A 673 -25.23 23.67 8.47
C GLY A 673 -25.26 23.00 7.09
N TYR A 674 -24.13 22.46 6.60
CA TYR A 674 -24.13 21.62 5.40
C TYR A 674 -24.64 20.21 5.70
N ASP A 675 -25.26 19.58 4.72
CA ASP A 675 -25.59 18.16 4.74
C ASP A 675 -24.49 17.42 3.97
N VAL A 676 -23.59 16.73 4.67
CA VAL A 676 -22.37 16.15 4.09
C VAL A 676 -22.54 14.66 3.82
N ARG A 677 -22.32 14.25 2.58
CA ARG A 677 -22.12 12.85 2.19
C ARG A 677 -20.63 12.63 1.95
N VAL A 678 -20.00 11.83 2.81
CA VAL A 678 -18.59 11.43 2.65
C VAL A 678 -18.52 10.27 1.66
N SER A 679 -17.49 10.23 0.81
CA SER A 679 -17.27 9.10 -0.10
C SER A 679 -16.90 7.82 0.66
N ASP A 680 -17.47 6.70 0.22
CA ASP A 680 -17.05 5.37 0.67
C ASP A 680 -15.72 4.97 -0.01
N THR A 681 -15.48 5.51 -1.21
CA THR A 681 -14.21 5.34 -1.91
C THR A 681 -13.05 6.01 -1.17
N GLU A 682 -11.99 5.25 -0.96
CA GLU A 682 -10.83 5.66 -0.15
C GLU A 682 -9.65 6.23 -0.97
N CYS A 683 -9.60 5.98 -2.28
CA CYS A 683 -8.54 6.48 -3.18
C CYS A 683 -9.16 7.18 -4.40
N CYS A 684 -8.68 8.37 -4.76
CA CYS A 684 -9.13 9.05 -5.97
C CYS A 684 -8.51 8.48 -7.26
N GLY A 685 -7.36 7.81 -7.17
CA GLY A 685 -6.60 7.28 -8.31
C GLY A 685 -5.55 8.22 -8.88
N MET A 686 -5.54 9.51 -8.53
CA MET A 686 -4.60 10.49 -9.11
C MET A 686 -3.20 10.43 -8.51
N ALA A 687 -3.13 10.49 -7.18
CA ALA A 687 -1.90 10.46 -6.39
C ALA A 687 -0.73 11.29 -6.96
N GLY A 688 -0.96 12.59 -7.16
CA GLY A 688 0.05 13.52 -7.67
C GLY A 688 0.42 13.21 -9.12
N SER A 689 1.70 12.96 -9.36
CA SER A 689 2.27 12.73 -10.69
C SER A 689 1.89 11.38 -11.30
N PHE A 690 1.49 10.40 -10.49
CA PHE A 690 1.14 9.06 -10.95
C PHE A 690 0.06 9.11 -12.04
N GLY A 691 -1.06 9.79 -11.77
CA GLY A 691 -2.16 9.93 -12.72
C GLY A 691 -1.84 10.80 -13.95
N TYR A 692 -0.74 11.54 -13.93
CA TYR A 692 -0.23 12.29 -15.09
C TYR A 692 0.59 11.42 -16.04
N LYS A 693 1.20 10.33 -15.57
CA LYS A 693 2.01 9.45 -16.43
C LYS A 693 1.12 8.71 -17.42
N ALA A 694 1.49 8.70 -18.70
CA ALA A 694 0.75 8.04 -19.79
C ALA A 694 0.54 6.55 -19.54
N ASP A 695 1.50 5.90 -18.90
CA ASP A 695 1.44 4.48 -18.56
C ASP A 695 0.33 4.15 -17.57
N TYR A 696 -0.02 5.11 -16.70
CA TYR A 696 -0.94 4.90 -15.59
C TYR A 696 -2.24 5.70 -15.73
N TYR A 697 -2.45 6.46 -16.80
CA TYR A 697 -3.65 7.27 -16.96
C TYR A 697 -4.93 6.42 -16.83
N GLU A 698 -4.99 5.28 -17.52
CA GLU A 698 -6.19 4.44 -17.53
C GLU A 698 -6.42 3.76 -16.20
N LEU A 699 -5.35 3.30 -15.56
CA LEU A 699 -5.39 2.79 -14.18
C LEU A 699 -5.86 3.87 -13.20
N SER A 700 -5.35 5.09 -13.34
CA SER A 700 -5.75 6.23 -12.51
C SER A 700 -7.24 6.55 -12.66
N MET A 701 -7.78 6.46 -13.87
CA MET A 701 -9.21 6.64 -14.13
C MET A 701 -10.04 5.48 -13.57
N ASP A 702 -9.59 4.24 -13.74
CA ASP A 702 -10.24 3.04 -13.21
C ASP A 702 -10.34 3.05 -11.68
N VAL A 703 -9.24 3.38 -10.99
CA VAL A 703 -9.23 3.53 -9.52
C VAL A 703 -10.19 4.62 -9.06
N GLY A 704 -10.38 5.67 -9.87
CA GLY A 704 -11.31 6.77 -9.60
C GLY A 704 -12.76 6.49 -9.99
N GLU A 705 -13.03 5.42 -10.73
CA GLU A 705 -14.37 5.10 -11.26
C GLU A 705 -15.45 5.02 -10.17
N PRO A 706 -15.22 4.39 -9.00
CA PRO A 706 -16.19 4.38 -7.91
C PRO A 706 -16.59 5.79 -7.43
N LEU A 707 -15.68 6.78 -7.45
CA LEU A 707 -16.03 8.17 -7.14
C LEU A 707 -16.92 8.79 -8.21
N ARG A 708 -16.72 8.43 -9.49
CA ARG A 708 -17.61 8.88 -10.58
C ARG A 708 -19.02 8.31 -10.39
N GLU A 709 -19.13 7.05 -9.99
CA GLU A 709 -20.43 6.42 -9.67
C GLU A 709 -21.10 7.09 -8.47
N GLU A 710 -20.33 7.43 -7.42
CA GLU A 710 -20.86 8.09 -6.22
C GLU A 710 -21.28 9.55 -6.48
N PHE A 711 -20.47 10.32 -7.21
CA PHE A 711 -20.57 11.79 -7.28
C PHE A 711 -20.89 12.37 -8.66
N GLY A 712 -20.69 11.64 -9.76
CA GLY A 712 -20.77 12.17 -11.13
C GLY A 712 -22.15 12.68 -11.55
N GLU A 713 -23.22 12.14 -10.97
CA GLU A 713 -24.61 12.61 -11.18
C GLU A 713 -25.19 13.34 -9.95
N SER A 714 -24.36 13.71 -8.98
CA SER A 714 -24.81 14.32 -7.73
C SER A 714 -25.37 15.72 -7.96
N ASP A 715 -26.48 16.05 -7.28
CA ASP A 715 -27.02 17.41 -7.16
C ASP A 715 -26.30 18.24 -6.07
N ARG A 716 -25.32 17.61 -5.40
CA ARG A 716 -24.50 18.19 -4.34
C ARG A 716 -23.29 18.91 -4.89
N VAL A 717 -22.75 19.84 -4.10
CA VAL A 717 -21.45 20.44 -4.39
C VAL A 717 -20.36 19.41 -4.10
N VAL A 718 -19.55 19.09 -5.12
CA VAL A 718 -18.41 18.18 -4.99
C VAL A 718 -17.23 18.92 -4.35
N VAL A 719 -16.64 18.29 -3.33
CA VAL A 719 -15.60 18.87 -2.48
C VAL A 719 -14.49 17.86 -2.25
N ALA A 720 -13.23 18.31 -2.30
CA ALA A 720 -12.06 17.52 -1.96
C ALA A 720 -11.05 18.34 -1.16
N SER A 721 -10.37 17.69 -0.21
CA SER A 721 -9.40 18.37 0.66
C SER A 721 -7.98 18.47 0.08
N GLY A 722 -7.65 17.80 -1.02
CA GLY A 722 -6.33 17.91 -1.65
C GLY A 722 -6.39 18.21 -3.14
N THR A 723 -5.36 18.87 -3.65
CA THR A 723 -5.28 19.38 -5.03
C THR A 723 -5.49 18.27 -6.06
N SER A 724 -4.70 17.19 -5.98
CA SER A 724 -4.80 16.08 -6.93
C SER A 724 -6.14 15.33 -6.86
N CYS A 725 -6.79 15.31 -5.69
CA CYS A 725 -8.14 14.74 -5.58
C CYS A 725 -9.17 15.63 -6.28
N GLY A 726 -9.02 16.96 -6.16
CA GLY A 726 -9.85 17.92 -6.88
C GLY A 726 -9.72 17.76 -8.39
N GLU A 727 -8.49 17.77 -8.92
CA GLU A 727 -8.22 17.59 -10.36
C GLU A 727 -8.82 16.29 -10.92
N GLN A 728 -8.78 15.22 -10.14
CA GLN A 728 -9.35 13.94 -10.52
C GLN A 728 -10.87 13.96 -10.54
N LEU A 729 -11.49 14.56 -9.52
CA LEU A 729 -12.94 14.72 -9.47
C LEU A 729 -13.44 15.66 -10.58
N ASP A 730 -12.67 16.68 -10.95
CA ASP A 730 -12.97 17.54 -12.09
C ASP A 730 -13.02 16.74 -13.39
N ALA A 731 -12.03 15.86 -13.60
CA ALA A 731 -11.97 14.98 -14.75
C ALA A 731 -13.11 13.94 -14.76
N LEU A 732 -13.46 13.39 -13.59
CA LEU A 732 -14.49 12.34 -13.45
C LEU A 732 -15.93 12.89 -13.51
N CYS A 733 -16.18 14.04 -12.89
CA CYS A 733 -17.52 14.61 -12.70
C CYS A 733 -17.84 15.75 -13.70
N GLY A 734 -16.85 16.22 -14.47
CA GLY A 734 -17.07 17.22 -15.52
C GLY A 734 -17.39 18.63 -15.02
N GLY A 735 -16.96 18.97 -13.80
CA GLY A 735 -17.18 20.29 -13.18
C GLY A 735 -16.18 20.57 -12.06
N PRO A 736 -15.97 21.85 -11.68
CA PRO A 736 -14.93 22.23 -10.75
C PRO A 736 -15.25 21.81 -9.31
N THR A 737 -14.29 21.16 -8.68
CA THR A 737 -14.27 20.75 -7.29
C THR A 737 -13.80 21.90 -6.42
N ARG A 738 -14.37 22.04 -5.22
CA ARG A 738 -13.96 23.06 -4.25
C ARG A 738 -13.24 22.46 -3.07
N HIS A 739 -12.40 23.26 -2.42
CA HIS A 739 -11.84 22.90 -1.12
C HIS A 739 -12.86 23.14 0.01
N PRO A 740 -12.93 22.31 1.07
CA PRO A 740 -13.85 22.54 2.19
C PRO A 740 -13.77 23.95 2.80
N VAL A 741 -12.57 24.52 2.88
CA VAL A 741 -12.35 25.86 3.45
C VAL A 741 -13.06 26.96 2.65
N GLU A 742 -13.21 26.79 1.34
CA GLU A 742 -13.87 27.77 0.47
C GLU A 742 -15.39 27.83 0.70
N LEU A 743 -15.97 26.77 1.27
CA LEU A 743 -17.39 26.71 1.60
C LEU A 743 -17.72 27.37 2.94
N VAL A 744 -16.73 27.47 3.84
CA VAL A 744 -16.92 27.99 5.21
C VAL A 744 -16.34 29.39 5.39
N ALA A 745 -15.42 29.81 4.51
CA ALA A 745 -14.85 31.14 4.55
C ALA A 745 -15.90 32.24 4.30
N PRO A 746 -15.80 33.40 5.00
CA PRO A 746 -16.62 34.55 4.71
C PRO A 746 -16.38 35.08 3.27
N PRO A 747 -17.36 35.81 2.68
CA PRO A 747 -17.22 36.36 1.33
C PRO A 747 -16.07 37.36 1.21
N LYS A 748 -15.63 37.57 -0.04
CA LYS A 748 -14.51 38.46 -0.41
C LYS A 748 -14.76 39.92 -0.05
#